data_AF-A0A657LX06-F1
#
_entry.id   AF-A0A657LX06-F1
#
_cell.length_a   1.000
_cell.length_b   1.000
_cell.length_c   1.000
_cell.angle_alpha   90.00
_cell.angle_beta   90.00
_cell.angle_gamma   90.00
#
_symmetry.space_group_name_H-M   'P 1'
#
loop_
_entity.id
_entity.type
_entity.pdbx_description
1 polymer ?
#
loop_
_entity_poly.entity_id
_entity_poly.type
_entity_poly.pdbx_seq_one_letter_code
_entity_poly.pdbx_strand_id
1 'polypeptide(L)'
;MKSTFVKSALGGLVLLTSASTAMAEGRTIIVMDGSGSMWGQIDGRAKLEIAQETVATVLGTISPDRELGLMAYGHRRKGSCEDIELMVPAAKGTSAGILDAVNKMRFLGKTPLTEAVRRAAISLRYTEEEATVVLVTDGLETCEADPCALGRELEAGGLKFTAHVVGFGLTREEGAQVACLAENTGGRYIQASNAKDLTDALNATVNEVAAKPELEPAALPQAGLTAPDEAPMGSEIQVGWSVTEAKALDTIEIGTVGDSDHAAFVYASSGNPATIQMPGQTGSYELRYVSSDQDIVARRPIIVIEAPVSLSAPEQALVGQLVPVKWVGPDAAYDNIRIRRPGEDSYSSYDYVKDNNPVTLRMPDEPGSYELAYILNDRETIATRSITVVVEGTSIPPLSASLSAPDETEADSDVQVGWSGPGSNGDYILLRVPGDTSYISYANVRGNNPVTLPTPSEPGAYELAYRFANERELAVRPITIVNEASVDEAVVMADVTFDVPPEFAGKQVQWSAVPQPGQPVSPEAWAMNETSTGPVSARFEPGVYDVEGTAEGMIFAGTVTVYAGAKNEFIIGLKDEPQPEQKEPFESEGMGEDTGYLCEQAVPCAHQDVETGLSFLLPTGWHTDFPLFYETAGGAQSELPSVTFFGPANGDEIPTIVLNPRQWVASNGPCVDVSMGKLCRFESQSTETLSAFEIIRATLAFTKPERKAELAPTADSPLRAGSVGEMVGEMMKKMAGTDPGKQQALDMMGALLGGGTAAGAEAQKPVVASAETLNRFNGTAIDPGGLEASDIRALLVPQTITE
;
A
#
# COMPACT_ATOMS: atom_id res chain seq x y z
N MET A 1 65.49 -60.38 -38.09
CA MET A 1 65.29 -60.24 -36.63
C MET A 1 64.94 -58.78 -36.34
N LYS A 2 64.00 -58.42 -35.43
CA LYS A 2 64.21 -58.10 -33.98
C LYS A 2 65.54 -57.33 -33.76
N SER A 3 65.64 -56.20 -33.05
CA SER A 3 64.95 -55.66 -31.84
C SER A 3 65.34 -54.17 -31.66
N THR A 4 64.71 -53.21 -30.95
CA THR A 4 63.34 -52.94 -30.41
C THR A 4 63.30 -51.45 -29.94
N PHE A 5 62.12 -50.86 -29.70
CA PHE A 5 61.91 -49.49 -29.18
C PHE A 5 62.37 -49.27 -27.72
N VAL A 6 62.93 -48.09 -27.40
CA VAL A 6 62.77 -47.38 -26.10
C VAL A 6 62.79 -45.86 -26.35
N LYS A 7 61.89 -45.11 -25.70
CA LYS A 7 62.02 -43.66 -25.47
C LYS A 7 62.06 -43.42 -23.96
N SER A 8 62.98 -42.58 -23.47
CA SER A 8 62.98 -42.16 -22.06
C SER A 8 62.05 -40.96 -21.85
N ALA A 9 61.20 -41.03 -20.82
CA ALA A 9 60.47 -39.89 -20.29
C ALA A 9 61.13 -39.40 -19.00
N LEU A 10 61.07 -38.08 -18.74
CA LEU A 10 61.67 -37.47 -17.55
C LEU A 10 60.60 -37.38 -16.44
N GLY A 11 60.83 -38.01 -15.30
CA GLY A 11 59.87 -38.05 -14.18
C GLY A 11 60.08 -36.90 -13.20
N GLY A 12 59.06 -36.06 -13.02
CA GLY A 12 58.95 -35.12 -11.90
C GLY A 12 58.02 -35.69 -10.83
N LEU A 13 58.55 -36.01 -9.64
CA LEU A 13 57.77 -36.56 -8.53
C LEU A 13 57.27 -35.42 -7.62
N VAL A 14 56.01 -35.03 -7.78
CA VAL A 14 55.32 -34.11 -6.85
C VAL A 14 54.69 -34.95 -5.74
N LEU A 15 55.13 -34.76 -4.49
CA LEU A 15 54.39 -35.26 -3.34
C LEU A 15 53.18 -34.37 -3.09
N LEU A 16 51.98 -34.84 -3.45
CA LEU A 16 50.75 -34.28 -2.90
C LEU A 16 50.58 -34.79 -1.46
N THR A 17 50.87 -33.95 -0.48
CA THR A 17 50.44 -34.17 0.90
C THR A 17 48.94 -33.92 0.98
N SER A 18 48.13 -34.99 0.94
CA SER A 18 46.70 -34.92 1.19
C SER A 18 46.44 -34.46 2.63
N ALA A 19 46.26 -33.16 2.81
CA ALA A 19 45.75 -32.60 4.06
C ALA A 19 44.28 -33.02 4.17
N SER A 20 44.02 -34.11 4.88
CA SER A 20 42.66 -34.50 5.25
C SER A 20 42.14 -33.47 6.25
N THR A 21 41.35 -32.52 5.76
CA THR A 21 40.51 -31.66 6.60
C THR A 21 39.53 -32.56 7.34
N ALA A 22 39.81 -32.84 8.61
CA ALA A 22 38.82 -33.45 9.49
C ALA A 22 37.64 -32.49 9.59
N MET A 23 36.48 -32.91 9.08
CA MET A 23 35.24 -32.14 9.26
C MET A 23 34.95 -32.07 10.76
N ALA A 24 34.70 -30.87 11.26
CA ALA A 24 34.36 -30.66 12.65
C ALA A 24 32.93 -31.16 12.88
N GLU A 25 32.77 -32.25 13.64
CA GLU A 25 31.46 -32.69 14.10
C GLU A 25 30.90 -31.62 15.05
N GLY A 26 29.86 -30.90 14.61
CA GLY A 26 29.28 -29.78 15.36
C GLY A 26 28.89 -30.16 16.79
N ARG A 27 29.24 -29.30 17.76
CA ARG A 27 28.93 -29.51 19.17
C ARG A 27 27.44 -29.32 19.42
N THR A 28 26.83 -30.18 20.24
CA THR A 28 25.40 -30.10 20.57
C THR A 28 25.17 -29.91 22.07
N ILE A 29 24.38 -28.91 22.48
CA ILE A 29 23.81 -28.85 23.85
C ILE A 29 22.30 -29.07 23.78
N ILE A 30 21.81 -30.06 24.53
CA ILE A 30 20.38 -30.21 24.81
C ILE A 30 20.02 -29.23 25.94
N VAL A 31 19.02 -28.38 25.72
CA VAL A 31 18.44 -27.50 26.75
C VAL A 31 17.13 -28.13 27.19
N MET A 32 17.02 -28.55 28.45
CA MET A 32 15.88 -29.29 29.00
C MET A 32 15.05 -28.44 29.95
N ASP A 33 13.73 -28.45 29.75
CA ASP A 33 12.76 -27.87 30.66
C ASP A 33 12.72 -28.58 32.02
N GLY A 34 12.85 -27.79 33.09
CA GLY A 34 12.65 -28.21 34.48
C GLY A 34 11.72 -27.27 35.25
N SER A 35 10.87 -26.53 34.54
CA SER A 35 9.88 -25.62 35.11
C SER A 35 8.72 -26.36 35.78
N GLY A 36 7.76 -25.61 36.32
CA GLY A 36 6.59 -26.17 37.00
C GLY A 36 5.58 -26.91 36.10
N SER A 37 5.53 -26.60 34.80
CA SER A 37 4.54 -27.18 33.85
C SER A 37 4.79 -28.66 33.54
N MET A 38 6.05 -29.11 33.63
CA MET A 38 6.46 -30.53 33.51
C MET A 38 5.81 -31.50 34.52
N TRP A 39 5.08 -31.01 35.52
CA TRP A 39 4.18 -31.81 36.37
C TRP A 39 2.86 -32.21 35.69
N GLY A 40 2.52 -31.57 34.56
CA GLY A 40 1.37 -31.92 33.73
C GLY A 40 1.45 -33.35 33.22
N GLN A 41 0.30 -33.90 32.81
CA GLN A 41 0.20 -35.29 32.36
C GLN A 41 -0.15 -35.41 30.89
N ILE A 42 0.47 -36.39 30.23
CA ILE A 42 0.11 -36.91 28.90
C ILE A 42 -0.16 -38.40 29.07
N ASP A 43 -1.29 -38.89 28.56
CA ASP A 43 -1.74 -40.29 28.69
C ASP A 43 -1.73 -40.84 30.13
N GLY A 44 -1.96 -39.96 31.12
CA GLY A 44 -1.95 -40.28 32.55
C GLY A 44 -0.56 -40.43 33.18
N ARG A 45 0.52 -40.22 32.42
CA ARG A 45 1.90 -40.16 32.92
C ARG A 45 2.37 -38.71 33.03
N ALA A 46 3.28 -38.41 33.96
CA ALA A 46 3.87 -37.07 34.02
C ALA A 46 4.73 -36.79 32.76
N LYS A 47 4.63 -35.58 32.20
CA LYS A 47 5.47 -35.11 31.08
C LYS A 47 6.96 -35.38 31.35
N LEU A 48 7.39 -35.14 32.58
CA LEU A 48 8.73 -35.50 33.06
C LEU A 48 9.18 -36.92 32.70
N GLU A 49 8.43 -37.94 33.14
CA GLU A 49 8.89 -39.33 33.06
C GLU A 49 9.10 -39.73 31.60
N ILE A 50 8.22 -39.25 30.72
CA ILE A 50 8.31 -39.40 29.28
C ILE A 50 9.59 -38.75 28.75
N ALA A 51 9.89 -37.51 29.15
CA ALA A 51 11.11 -36.81 28.72
C ALA A 51 12.39 -37.50 29.21
N GLN A 52 12.42 -38.00 30.45
CA GLN A 52 13.57 -38.74 31.02
C GLN A 52 13.79 -40.08 30.29
N GLU A 53 12.74 -40.87 30.08
CA GLU A 53 12.80 -42.14 29.34
C GLU A 53 13.18 -41.95 27.87
N THR A 54 12.66 -40.89 27.24
CA THR A 54 12.95 -40.57 25.85
C THR A 54 14.41 -40.13 25.67
N VAL A 55 14.90 -39.22 26.51
CA VAL A 55 16.31 -38.82 26.47
C VAL A 55 17.24 -40.00 26.76
N ALA A 56 16.89 -40.88 27.72
CA ALA A 56 17.63 -42.13 27.95
C ALA A 56 17.69 -43.02 26.70
N THR A 57 16.56 -43.12 25.98
CA THR A 57 16.45 -43.93 24.75
C THR A 57 17.29 -43.34 23.62
N VAL A 58 17.16 -42.04 23.33
CA VAL A 58 17.89 -41.37 22.25
C VAL A 58 19.39 -41.33 22.53
N LEU A 59 19.82 -41.02 23.76
CA LEU A 59 21.24 -41.04 24.16
C LEU A 59 21.89 -42.43 24.01
N GLY A 60 21.10 -43.51 24.04
CA GLY A 60 21.56 -44.87 23.78
C GLY A 60 21.81 -45.20 22.29
N THR A 61 21.44 -44.30 21.37
CA THR A 61 21.64 -44.46 19.91
C THR A 61 22.81 -43.66 19.34
N ILE A 62 23.27 -42.63 20.06
CA ILE A 62 24.24 -41.65 19.54
C ILE A 62 25.66 -42.22 19.59
N SER A 63 26.46 -41.92 18.55
CA SER A 63 27.89 -42.27 18.51
C SER A 63 28.66 -41.64 19.69
N PRO A 64 29.53 -42.40 20.39
CA PRO A 64 30.31 -41.87 21.51
C PRO A 64 31.30 -40.77 21.10
N ASP A 65 31.62 -40.67 19.81
CA ASP A 65 32.48 -39.62 19.26
C ASP A 65 31.80 -38.25 19.21
N ARG A 66 30.48 -38.12 19.33
CA ARG A 66 29.84 -36.78 19.28
C ARG A 66 29.97 -36.00 20.59
N GLU A 67 30.21 -34.69 20.45
CA GLU A 67 30.34 -33.77 21.59
C GLU A 67 28.97 -33.27 22.05
N LEU A 68 28.40 -33.93 23.05
CA LEU A 68 27.10 -33.60 23.65
C LEU A 68 27.24 -32.92 25.01
N GLY A 69 26.39 -31.95 25.30
CA GLY A 69 26.20 -31.36 26.62
C GLY A 69 24.73 -31.25 27.02
N LEU A 70 24.49 -30.90 28.28
CA LEU A 70 23.17 -30.69 28.88
C LEU A 70 23.14 -29.37 29.64
N MET A 71 22.17 -28.54 29.31
CA MET A 71 21.73 -27.41 30.11
C MET A 71 20.29 -27.66 30.57
N ALA A 72 19.95 -27.22 31.77
CA ALA A 72 18.59 -27.29 32.31
C ALA A 72 18.16 -25.94 32.88
N TYR A 73 16.86 -25.66 32.88
CA TYR A 73 16.29 -24.48 33.55
C TYR A 73 15.13 -24.82 34.49
N GLY A 74 14.82 -23.94 35.43
CA GLY A 74 13.75 -24.09 36.42
C GLY A 74 13.94 -25.19 37.48
N HIS A 75 14.94 -26.06 37.31
CA HIS A 75 14.97 -27.38 37.93
C HIS A 75 15.35 -27.44 39.42
N ARG A 76 15.59 -26.29 40.08
CA ARG A 76 16.08 -26.22 41.48
C ARG A 76 15.35 -25.18 42.32
N ARG A 77 15.04 -24.00 41.77
CA ARG A 77 14.57 -22.80 42.49
C ARG A 77 13.19 -22.37 42.02
N LYS A 78 12.18 -22.53 42.89
CA LYS A 78 10.81 -22.08 42.58
C LYS A 78 10.74 -20.57 42.33
N GLY A 79 10.12 -20.20 41.21
CA GLY A 79 9.85 -18.80 40.82
C GLY A 79 11.06 -18.01 40.31
N SER A 80 12.24 -18.61 40.15
CA SER A 80 13.47 -17.88 39.77
C SER A 80 13.79 -18.00 38.29
N CYS A 81 13.92 -16.86 37.61
CA CYS A 81 14.37 -16.75 36.21
C CYS A 81 15.88 -16.93 36.03
N GLU A 82 16.66 -16.80 37.12
CA GLU A 82 18.09 -17.07 37.11
C GLU A 82 18.41 -18.58 37.12
N ASP A 83 17.42 -19.45 37.28
CA ASP A 83 17.63 -20.86 37.59
C ASP A 83 17.96 -21.70 36.36
N ILE A 84 19.14 -21.44 35.80
CA ILE A 84 19.71 -22.16 34.66
C ILE A 84 21.02 -22.81 35.12
N GLU A 85 21.30 -24.02 34.65
CA GLU A 85 22.53 -24.78 34.95
C GLU A 85 23.05 -25.51 33.72
N LEU A 86 24.32 -25.28 33.38
CA LEU A 86 25.07 -26.20 32.52
C LEU A 86 25.42 -27.44 33.34
N MET A 87 24.53 -28.42 33.36
CA MET A 87 24.70 -29.66 34.14
C MET A 87 25.84 -30.53 33.60
N VAL A 88 26.03 -30.55 32.27
CA VAL A 88 27.09 -31.31 31.60
C VAL A 88 27.66 -30.46 30.46
N PRO A 89 28.94 -30.02 30.51
CA PRO A 89 29.59 -29.36 29.39
C PRO A 89 29.68 -30.25 28.14
N ALA A 90 29.67 -29.66 26.95
CA ALA A 90 29.77 -30.40 25.69
C ALA A 90 31.12 -31.11 25.55
N ALA A 91 31.11 -32.44 25.46
CA ALA A 91 32.31 -33.28 25.26
C ALA A 91 31.94 -34.67 24.73
N LYS A 92 32.94 -35.43 24.23
CA LYS A 92 32.75 -36.80 23.71
C LYS A 92 32.42 -37.78 24.85
N GLY A 93 31.54 -38.75 24.58
CA GLY A 93 31.16 -39.82 25.53
C GLY A 93 30.32 -39.39 26.75
N THR A 94 29.77 -38.18 26.76
CA THR A 94 29.02 -37.62 27.91
C THR A 94 27.64 -38.23 28.16
N SER A 95 27.08 -39.02 27.22
CA SER A 95 25.71 -39.55 27.27
C SER A 95 25.30 -40.17 28.61
N ALA A 96 26.20 -40.92 29.27
CA ALA A 96 25.94 -41.53 30.57
C ALA A 96 25.84 -40.48 31.71
N GLY A 97 26.63 -39.41 31.64
CA GLY A 97 26.55 -38.28 32.58
C GLY A 97 25.33 -37.39 32.35
N ILE A 98 24.93 -37.20 31.08
CA ILE A 98 23.68 -36.50 30.73
C ILE A 98 22.48 -37.27 31.31
N LEU A 99 22.45 -38.59 31.16
CA LEU A 99 21.40 -39.43 31.74
C LEU A 99 21.35 -39.36 33.28
N ASP A 100 22.51 -39.43 33.94
CA ASP A 100 22.59 -39.29 35.41
C ASP A 100 22.16 -37.89 35.90
N ALA A 101 22.40 -36.83 35.12
CA ALA A 101 21.96 -35.46 35.39
C ALA A 101 20.44 -35.29 35.19
N VAL A 102 19.89 -35.74 34.05
CA VAL A 102 18.45 -35.69 33.73
C VAL A 102 17.61 -36.43 34.78
N ASN A 103 18.07 -37.58 35.27
CA ASN A 103 17.42 -38.34 36.34
C ASN A 103 17.43 -37.64 37.72
N LYS A 104 18.20 -36.56 37.89
CA LYS A 104 18.29 -35.77 39.14
C LYS A 104 17.61 -34.41 39.08
N MET A 105 17.06 -34.05 37.92
CA MET A 105 16.26 -32.82 37.77
C MET A 105 14.99 -32.86 38.64
N ARG A 106 14.48 -31.69 38.98
CA ARG A 106 13.23 -31.48 39.75
C ARG A 106 12.43 -30.38 39.05
N PHE A 107 11.15 -30.22 39.39
CA PHE A 107 10.20 -29.45 38.58
C PHE A 107 9.52 -28.43 39.48
N LEU A 108 10.05 -27.20 39.47
CA LEU A 108 9.86 -26.22 40.55
C LEU A 108 9.79 -24.77 40.06
N GLY A 109 10.61 -24.39 39.10
CA GLY A 109 10.90 -23.00 38.70
C GLY A 109 10.02 -22.44 37.59
N LYS A 110 10.45 -21.27 37.10
CA LYS A 110 9.96 -20.64 35.86
C LYS A 110 10.67 -21.25 34.63
N THR A 111 10.34 -20.74 33.45
CA THR A 111 10.70 -21.25 32.12
C THR A 111 11.60 -20.26 31.34
N PRO A 112 12.80 -19.87 31.85
CA PRO A 112 13.69 -18.90 31.19
C PRO A 112 14.42 -19.52 29.98
N LEU A 113 13.66 -20.02 29.00
CA LEU A 113 14.16 -20.78 27.86
C LEU A 113 15.08 -19.93 26.97
N THR A 114 14.80 -18.63 26.85
CA THR A 114 15.55 -17.69 26.03
C THR A 114 16.97 -17.50 26.59
N GLU A 115 17.06 -17.17 27.88
CA GLU A 115 18.36 -17.03 28.56
C GLU A 115 19.11 -18.38 28.64
N ALA A 116 18.40 -19.51 28.68
CA ALA A 116 19.03 -20.83 28.62
C ALA A 116 19.62 -21.14 27.23
N VAL A 117 18.89 -20.90 26.14
CA VAL A 117 19.41 -21.09 24.77
C VAL A 117 20.57 -20.12 24.49
N ARG A 118 20.49 -18.88 24.97
CA ARG A 118 21.61 -17.91 24.93
C ARG A 118 22.86 -18.45 25.65
N ARG A 119 22.71 -18.95 26.87
CA ARG A 119 23.83 -19.53 27.65
C ARG A 119 24.37 -20.80 27.01
N ALA A 120 23.54 -21.62 26.37
CA ALA A 120 23.98 -22.79 25.62
C ALA A 120 24.83 -22.40 24.40
N ALA A 121 24.37 -21.43 23.59
CA ALA A 121 25.13 -20.90 22.47
C ALA A 121 26.49 -20.32 22.90
N ILE A 122 26.52 -19.50 23.96
CA ILE A 122 27.75 -18.95 24.54
C ILE A 122 28.67 -20.07 25.05
N SER A 123 28.13 -21.08 25.73
CA SER A 123 28.91 -22.25 26.21
C SER A 123 29.46 -23.13 25.07
N LEU A 124 28.86 -23.07 23.88
CA LEU A 124 29.36 -23.73 22.68
C LEU A 124 30.38 -22.90 21.90
N ARG A 125 30.59 -21.63 22.27
CA ARG A 125 31.40 -20.65 21.53
C ARG A 125 30.86 -20.45 20.11
N TYR A 126 29.56 -20.24 19.96
CA TYR A 126 28.88 -20.13 18.66
C TYR A 126 29.45 -19.08 17.68
N THR A 127 30.16 -18.06 18.19
CA THR A 127 30.87 -17.05 17.38
C THR A 127 32.28 -17.48 16.93
N GLU A 128 32.72 -18.69 17.28
CA GLU A 128 34.06 -19.24 16.99
C GLU A 128 34.03 -20.68 16.44
N GLU A 129 32.97 -21.46 16.71
CA GLU A 129 32.82 -22.88 16.31
C GLU A 129 31.36 -23.18 15.87
N GLU A 130 31.15 -24.16 14.97
CA GLU A 130 29.80 -24.58 14.56
C GLU A 130 29.06 -25.25 15.73
N ALA A 131 27.84 -24.78 16.03
CA ALA A 131 27.19 -24.99 17.31
C ALA A 131 25.68 -25.25 17.18
N THR A 132 25.21 -26.36 17.72
CA THR A 132 23.80 -26.76 17.72
C THR A 132 23.20 -26.74 19.12
N VAL A 133 22.03 -26.13 19.28
CA VAL A 133 21.21 -26.24 20.50
C VAL A 133 19.95 -27.02 20.18
N VAL A 134 19.55 -27.93 21.07
CA VAL A 134 18.27 -28.65 20.98
C VAL A 134 17.46 -28.35 22.22
N LEU A 135 16.54 -27.38 22.11
CA LEU A 135 15.60 -27.04 23.18
C LEU A 135 14.47 -28.08 23.23
N VAL A 136 14.21 -28.63 24.41
CA VAL A 136 12.99 -29.39 24.72
C VAL A 136 12.21 -28.57 25.74
N THR A 137 11.07 -28.02 25.33
CA THR A 137 10.22 -27.15 26.17
C THR A 137 8.80 -27.68 26.27
N ASP A 138 8.18 -27.50 27.44
CA ASP A 138 6.81 -27.94 27.72
C ASP A 138 5.83 -26.78 27.97
N GLY A 139 6.36 -25.55 27.97
CA GLY A 139 5.60 -24.30 28.07
C GLY A 139 6.28 -23.15 27.33
N LEU A 140 5.67 -21.97 27.47
CA LEU A 140 6.16 -20.70 26.92
C LEU A 140 7.19 -20.03 27.86
N GLU A 141 7.92 -19.04 27.33
CA GLU A 141 8.83 -18.20 28.10
C GLU A 141 8.06 -17.45 29.21
N THR A 142 8.46 -17.64 30.47
CA THR A 142 7.79 -17.01 31.63
C THR A 142 8.67 -16.00 32.36
N CYS A 143 9.78 -15.58 31.76
CA CYS A 143 10.76 -14.64 32.29
C CYS A 143 10.97 -13.40 31.40
N GLU A 144 9.94 -12.98 30.66
CA GLU A 144 9.85 -11.67 30.02
C GLU A 144 10.96 -11.40 28.98
N ALA A 145 11.30 -12.44 28.20
CA ALA A 145 12.25 -12.40 27.09
C ALA A 145 11.58 -12.86 25.78
N ASP A 146 12.16 -12.50 24.61
CA ASP A 146 11.67 -12.89 23.28
C ASP A 146 12.56 -14.02 22.69
N PRO A 147 12.05 -15.26 22.54
CA PRO A 147 12.75 -16.36 21.87
C PRO A 147 13.05 -16.08 20.39
N CYS A 148 12.17 -15.34 19.70
CA CYS A 148 12.33 -14.98 18.30
C CYS A 148 13.44 -13.94 18.10
N ALA A 149 13.55 -12.93 18.99
CA ALA A 149 14.66 -11.97 18.99
C ALA A 149 15.99 -12.66 19.23
N LEU A 150 16.03 -13.61 20.18
CA LEU A 150 17.24 -14.41 20.39
C LEU A 150 17.63 -15.19 19.12
N GLY A 151 16.67 -15.82 18.43
CA GLY A 151 16.94 -16.51 17.17
C GLY A 151 17.61 -15.58 16.14
N ARG A 152 17.06 -14.39 15.93
CA ARG A 152 17.62 -13.36 15.04
C ARG A 152 19.01 -12.88 15.50
N GLU A 153 19.24 -12.73 16.80
CA GLU A 153 20.52 -12.31 17.38
C GLU A 153 21.62 -13.36 17.21
N LEU A 154 21.29 -14.65 17.41
CA LEU A 154 22.25 -15.74 17.31
C LEU A 154 22.66 -16.02 15.85
N GLU A 155 21.72 -15.93 14.89
CA GLU A 155 22.03 -16.01 13.45
C GLU A 155 22.90 -14.83 12.99
N ALA A 156 22.65 -13.62 13.50
CA ALA A 156 23.48 -12.45 13.25
C ALA A 156 24.93 -12.58 13.80
N GLY A 157 25.22 -13.62 14.59
CA GLY A 157 26.57 -14.02 15.00
C GLY A 157 27.47 -14.49 13.84
N GLY A 158 26.90 -14.84 12.68
CA GLY A 158 27.62 -14.98 11.41
C GLY A 158 28.46 -16.26 11.21
N LEU A 159 28.49 -17.18 12.17
CA LEU A 159 28.92 -18.58 11.97
C LEU A 159 27.69 -19.50 12.05
N LYS A 160 27.85 -20.77 11.64
CA LYS A 160 26.77 -21.76 11.60
C LYS A 160 26.30 -22.16 13.02
N PHE A 161 25.48 -21.31 13.64
CA PHE A 161 24.65 -21.67 14.78
C PHE A 161 23.33 -22.30 14.29
N THR A 162 22.73 -23.20 15.09
CA THR A 162 21.39 -23.74 14.78
C THR A 162 20.68 -24.13 16.06
N ALA A 163 19.48 -23.58 16.31
CA ALA A 163 18.57 -24.06 17.34
C ALA A 163 17.52 -24.98 16.72
N HIS A 164 17.38 -26.19 17.26
CA HIS A 164 16.17 -26.99 17.10
C HIS A 164 15.29 -26.80 18.33
N VAL A 165 13.98 -26.79 18.14
CA VAL A 165 13.00 -26.62 19.22
C VAL A 165 11.99 -27.76 19.15
N VAL A 166 11.87 -28.51 20.25
CA VAL A 166 10.95 -29.63 20.40
C VAL A 166 9.88 -29.24 21.43
N GLY A 167 8.69 -28.91 20.93
CA GLY A 167 7.54 -28.49 21.75
C GLY A 167 6.79 -29.70 22.29
N PHE A 168 7.00 -30.05 23.56
CA PHE A 168 6.50 -31.30 24.14
C PHE A 168 5.21 -31.13 24.94
N GLY A 169 4.11 -31.63 24.37
CA GLY A 169 2.77 -31.42 24.90
C GLY A 169 2.39 -29.93 24.95
N LEU A 170 2.87 -29.15 23.98
CA LEU A 170 2.37 -27.82 23.64
C LEU A 170 1.17 -27.94 22.71
N THR A 171 0.24 -26.99 22.76
CA THR A 171 -0.74 -26.80 21.67
C THR A 171 -0.05 -26.30 20.39
N ARG A 172 -0.80 -26.17 19.29
CA ARG A 172 -0.24 -25.62 18.05
C ARG A 172 0.09 -24.13 18.19
N GLU A 173 -0.73 -23.44 18.98
CA GLU A 173 -0.70 -22.00 19.24
C GLU A 173 0.44 -21.64 20.21
N GLU A 174 0.69 -22.46 21.23
CA GLU A 174 1.89 -22.37 22.07
C GLU A 174 3.15 -22.75 21.26
N GLY A 175 3.06 -23.78 20.40
CA GLY A 175 4.17 -24.22 19.56
C GLY A 175 4.67 -23.15 18.59
N ALA A 176 3.77 -22.41 17.95
CA ALA A 176 4.11 -21.34 17.02
C ALA A 176 4.96 -20.23 17.67
N GLN A 177 4.69 -19.90 18.94
CA GLN A 177 5.40 -18.85 19.69
C GLN A 177 6.88 -19.20 20.01
N VAL A 178 7.24 -20.49 19.96
CA VAL A 178 8.63 -20.95 20.14
C VAL A 178 9.27 -21.48 18.85
N ALA A 179 8.47 -21.74 17.80
CA ALA A 179 8.95 -22.21 16.50
C ALA A 179 9.93 -21.23 15.83
N CYS A 180 9.66 -19.93 15.96
CA CYS A 180 10.47 -18.84 15.44
C CYS A 180 11.96 -18.92 15.86
N LEU A 181 12.28 -19.41 17.05
CA LEU A 181 13.67 -19.55 17.53
C LEU A 181 14.46 -20.55 16.67
N ALA A 182 13.79 -21.61 16.20
CA ALA A 182 14.39 -22.57 15.29
C ALA A 182 14.46 -22.04 13.85
N GLU A 183 13.38 -21.42 13.37
CA GLU A 183 13.27 -20.91 12.00
C GLU A 183 14.31 -19.81 11.72
N ASN A 184 14.45 -18.84 12.64
CA ASN A 184 15.42 -17.74 12.51
C ASN A 184 16.89 -18.20 12.57
N THR A 185 17.18 -19.45 12.98
CA THR A 185 18.54 -20.02 13.06
C THR A 185 18.75 -21.21 12.11
N GLY A 186 17.92 -21.31 11.07
CA GLY A 186 18.02 -22.36 10.05
C GLY A 186 17.80 -23.79 10.57
N GLY A 187 17.17 -23.92 11.74
CA GLY A 187 16.90 -25.17 12.43
C GLY A 187 15.53 -25.76 12.11
N ARG A 188 14.95 -26.49 13.06
CA ARG A 188 13.65 -27.18 12.93
C ARG A 188 12.84 -27.06 14.21
N TYR A 189 11.61 -26.58 14.10
CA TYR A 189 10.59 -26.80 15.12
C TYR A 189 9.94 -28.18 14.90
N ILE A 190 9.73 -28.95 15.97
CA ILE A 190 8.99 -30.22 15.93
C ILE A 190 8.05 -30.29 17.13
N GLN A 191 6.74 -30.35 16.87
CA GLN A 191 5.75 -30.61 17.92
C GLN A 191 5.76 -32.10 18.28
N ALA A 192 5.76 -32.40 19.58
CA ALA A 192 5.75 -33.76 20.11
C ALA A 192 4.57 -33.93 21.07
N SER A 193 3.53 -34.64 20.66
CA SER A 193 2.28 -34.78 21.43
C SER A 193 2.30 -35.95 22.41
N ASN A 194 3.20 -36.91 22.23
CA ASN A 194 3.35 -38.09 23.10
C ASN A 194 4.81 -38.59 23.14
N ALA A 195 5.06 -39.66 23.91
CA ALA A 195 6.38 -40.25 24.12
C ALA A 195 7.09 -40.72 22.83
N LYS A 196 6.34 -41.29 21.87
CA LYS A 196 6.90 -41.68 20.58
C LYS A 196 7.30 -40.44 19.77
N ASP A 197 6.42 -39.45 19.68
CA ASP A 197 6.70 -38.23 18.91
C ASP A 197 7.95 -37.51 19.46
N LEU A 198 8.10 -37.45 20.79
CA LEU A 198 9.30 -36.88 21.43
C LEU A 198 10.56 -37.69 21.08
N THR A 199 10.44 -39.01 20.98
CA THR A 199 11.54 -39.90 20.59
C THR A 199 11.94 -39.71 19.12
N ASP A 200 10.96 -39.61 18.22
CA ASP A 200 11.20 -39.34 16.81
C ASP A 200 11.80 -37.93 16.61
N ALA A 201 11.27 -36.92 17.32
CA ALA A 201 11.73 -35.53 17.27
C ALA A 201 13.17 -35.36 17.78
N LEU A 202 13.54 -35.99 18.90
CA LEU A 202 14.91 -35.96 19.42
C LEU A 202 15.87 -36.79 18.58
N ASN A 203 15.41 -37.87 17.92
CA ASN A 203 16.24 -38.52 16.90
C ASN A 203 16.49 -37.59 15.70
N ALA A 204 15.46 -36.93 15.17
CA ALA A 204 15.61 -36.01 14.05
C ALA A 204 16.50 -34.78 14.38
N THR A 205 16.40 -34.23 15.59
CA THR A 205 17.13 -33.01 16.00
C THR A 205 18.49 -33.27 16.65
N VAL A 206 18.77 -34.49 17.12
CA VAL A 206 20.09 -34.84 17.66
C VAL A 206 20.89 -35.70 16.67
N ASN A 207 20.33 -36.75 16.07
CA ASN A 207 21.09 -37.64 15.18
C ASN A 207 21.33 -37.06 13.77
N GLU A 208 20.37 -36.37 13.14
CA GLU A 208 20.50 -35.89 11.75
C GLU A 208 21.40 -34.64 11.56
N VAL A 209 21.85 -34.01 12.64
CA VAL A 209 22.70 -32.79 12.65
C VAL A 209 23.98 -32.92 11.78
N ALA A 210 24.47 -34.15 11.58
CA ALA A 210 25.67 -34.43 10.78
C ALA A 210 25.47 -34.38 9.25
N ALA A 211 24.30 -33.97 8.75
CA ALA A 211 23.97 -34.05 7.32
C ALA A 211 23.16 -32.86 6.75
N LYS A 212 23.49 -31.60 7.10
CA LYS A 212 23.19 -30.48 6.21
C LYS A 212 24.10 -30.60 4.98
N PRO A 213 23.59 -30.70 3.74
CA PRO A 213 24.44 -30.64 2.56
C PRO A 213 25.15 -29.28 2.56
N GLU A 214 26.48 -29.29 2.59
CA GLU A 214 27.23 -28.06 2.35
C GLU A 214 26.97 -27.63 0.91
N LEU A 215 26.44 -26.42 0.75
CA LEU A 215 26.15 -25.87 -0.57
C LEU A 215 27.48 -25.66 -1.30
N GLU A 216 27.76 -26.53 -2.27
CA GLU A 216 28.63 -26.15 -3.38
C GLU A 216 28.14 -24.80 -3.92
N PRO A 217 29.05 -23.85 -4.24
CA PRO A 217 28.68 -22.49 -4.60
C PRO A 217 27.67 -22.52 -5.74
N ALA A 218 26.47 -22.01 -5.46
CA ALA A 218 25.31 -22.24 -6.31
C ALA A 218 25.60 -21.87 -7.77
N ALA A 219 25.41 -22.85 -8.67
CA ALA A 219 25.35 -22.55 -10.08
C ALA A 219 24.24 -21.51 -10.32
N LEU A 220 24.51 -20.55 -11.22
CA LEU A 220 23.56 -19.51 -11.59
C LEU A 220 22.19 -20.13 -11.95
N PRO A 221 21.07 -19.48 -11.57
CA PRO A 221 19.75 -20.11 -11.60
C PRO A 221 19.41 -20.68 -12.98
N GLN A 222 19.16 -21.98 -13.03
CA GLN A 222 18.61 -22.68 -14.19
C GLN A 222 17.11 -22.40 -14.29
N ALA A 223 16.78 -21.23 -14.83
CA ALA A 223 15.46 -20.79 -15.29
C ALA A 223 14.31 -20.79 -14.27
N GLY A 224 13.72 -19.62 -14.00
CA GLY A 224 12.59 -19.45 -13.08
C GLY A 224 11.62 -18.35 -13.49
N LEU A 225 10.37 -18.46 -13.03
CA LEU A 225 9.26 -17.54 -13.26
C LEU A 225 8.69 -17.00 -11.95
N THR A 226 8.30 -15.73 -11.93
CA THR A 226 7.71 -15.03 -10.79
C THR A 226 6.39 -14.39 -11.21
N ALA A 227 5.30 -14.75 -10.52
CA ALA A 227 3.94 -14.26 -10.74
C ALA A 227 3.10 -14.53 -9.47
N PRO A 228 1.89 -13.95 -9.33
CA PRO A 228 0.90 -14.40 -8.34
C PRO A 228 0.56 -15.90 -8.47
N ASP A 229 -0.02 -16.48 -7.42
CA ASP A 229 -0.56 -17.85 -7.46
C ASP A 229 -1.98 -17.92 -8.06
N GLU A 230 -2.75 -16.84 -7.96
CA GLU A 230 -4.10 -16.71 -8.51
C GLU A 230 -4.26 -15.37 -9.26
N ALA A 231 -5.13 -15.34 -10.28
CA ALA A 231 -5.45 -14.14 -11.05
C ALA A 231 -6.89 -14.18 -11.62
N PRO A 232 -7.63 -13.05 -11.69
CA PRO A 232 -8.96 -13.02 -12.33
C PRO A 232 -8.93 -13.34 -13.84
N MET A 233 -10.00 -13.96 -14.34
CA MET A 233 -10.18 -14.21 -15.77
C MET A 233 -10.10 -12.90 -16.58
N GLY A 234 -9.44 -12.93 -17.74
CA GLY A 234 -9.29 -11.76 -18.61
C GLY A 234 -8.51 -10.56 -18.05
N SER A 235 -7.90 -10.67 -16.87
CA SER A 235 -7.09 -9.58 -16.29
C SER A 235 -5.64 -9.59 -16.78
N GLU A 236 -4.96 -8.46 -16.64
CA GLU A 236 -3.52 -8.36 -16.91
C GLU A 236 -2.69 -8.57 -15.64
N ILE A 237 -1.69 -9.45 -15.71
CA ILE A 237 -0.72 -9.65 -14.62
C ILE A 237 0.72 -9.42 -15.10
N GLN A 238 1.59 -9.06 -14.16
CA GLN A 238 3.03 -8.97 -14.38
C GLN A 238 3.70 -10.32 -14.10
N VAL A 239 4.43 -10.83 -15.09
CA VAL A 239 5.23 -12.06 -14.98
C VAL A 239 6.70 -11.74 -15.17
N GLY A 240 7.45 -11.87 -14.08
CA GLY A 240 8.91 -11.78 -14.09
C GLY A 240 9.57 -13.12 -14.41
N TRP A 241 10.81 -13.10 -14.89
CA TRP A 241 11.59 -14.32 -15.10
C TRP A 241 13.08 -14.13 -14.81
N SER A 242 13.78 -15.25 -14.70
CA SER A 242 15.24 -15.33 -14.70
C SER A 242 15.67 -16.46 -15.62
N VAL A 243 16.60 -16.20 -16.54
CA VAL A 243 17.24 -17.18 -17.43
C VAL A 243 18.70 -16.77 -17.67
N THR A 244 19.55 -17.69 -18.11
CA THR A 244 21.00 -17.43 -18.29
C THR A 244 21.28 -16.47 -19.45
N GLU A 245 20.59 -16.65 -20.57
CA GLU A 245 20.53 -15.72 -21.70
C GLU A 245 19.08 -15.68 -22.20
N ALA A 246 18.55 -14.49 -22.45
CA ALA A 246 17.22 -14.30 -23.05
C ALA A 246 17.38 -13.81 -24.50
N LYS A 247 16.71 -14.47 -25.44
CA LYS A 247 16.69 -14.12 -26.86
C LYS A 247 15.46 -13.27 -27.17
N ALA A 248 15.55 -12.46 -28.23
CA ALA A 248 14.46 -11.56 -28.63
C ALA A 248 13.17 -12.27 -29.12
N LEU A 249 13.23 -13.59 -29.33
CA LEU A 249 12.12 -14.45 -29.78
C LEU A 249 11.74 -15.53 -28.74
N ASP A 250 12.28 -15.45 -27.52
CA ASP A 250 11.78 -16.26 -26.40
C ASP A 250 10.42 -15.70 -25.94
N THR A 251 9.53 -16.55 -25.44
CA THR A 251 8.15 -16.20 -25.06
C THR A 251 7.83 -16.55 -23.60
N ILE A 252 6.94 -15.77 -23.01
CA ILE A 252 6.22 -16.08 -21.77
C ILE A 252 4.81 -16.44 -22.20
N GLU A 253 4.36 -17.65 -21.86
CA GLU A 253 3.09 -18.22 -22.34
C GLU A 253 2.25 -18.69 -21.16
N ILE A 254 0.92 -18.63 -21.26
CA ILE A 254 0.00 -19.27 -20.32
C ILE A 254 -0.82 -20.34 -21.05
N GLY A 255 -0.80 -21.57 -20.53
CA GLY A 255 -1.47 -22.73 -21.14
C GLY A 255 -2.08 -23.68 -20.12
N THR A 256 -2.93 -24.59 -20.60
CA THR A 256 -3.53 -25.66 -19.80
C THR A 256 -2.45 -26.61 -19.29
N VAL A 257 -2.50 -27.00 -18.01
CA VAL A 257 -1.41 -27.76 -17.36
C VAL A 257 -1.14 -29.10 -18.08
N GLY A 258 0.07 -29.25 -18.63
CA GLY A 258 0.49 -30.45 -19.36
C GLY A 258 0.11 -30.49 -20.84
N ASP A 259 -0.50 -29.44 -21.36
CA ASP A 259 -0.75 -29.22 -22.79
C ASP A 259 0.52 -28.68 -23.51
N SER A 260 0.55 -28.72 -24.83
CA SER A 260 1.51 -27.93 -25.63
C SER A 260 0.98 -26.53 -25.94
N ASP A 261 -0.34 -26.40 -26.05
CA ASP A 261 -0.96 -25.17 -26.56
C ASP A 261 -1.01 -24.08 -25.46
N HIS A 262 -1.07 -22.82 -25.89
CA HIS A 262 -1.24 -21.66 -25.01
C HIS A 262 -2.54 -20.91 -25.32
N ALA A 263 -3.12 -20.28 -24.28
CA ALA A 263 -4.26 -19.39 -24.39
C ALA A 263 -3.83 -17.95 -24.72
N ALA A 264 -2.67 -17.52 -24.20
CA ALA A 264 -2.03 -16.25 -24.52
C ALA A 264 -0.50 -16.36 -24.39
N PHE A 265 0.22 -15.49 -25.10
CA PHE A 265 1.68 -15.37 -25.00
C PHE A 265 2.14 -13.93 -25.19
N VAL A 266 3.33 -13.61 -24.69
CA VAL A 266 4.05 -12.35 -24.95
C VAL A 266 5.55 -12.64 -25.14
N TYR A 267 6.25 -11.80 -25.89
CA TYR A 267 7.69 -11.94 -26.07
C TYR A 267 8.48 -11.46 -24.84
N ALA A 268 9.56 -12.17 -24.51
CA ALA A 268 10.52 -11.76 -23.49
C ALA A 268 11.22 -10.41 -23.81
N SER A 269 11.15 -9.95 -25.06
CA SER A 269 11.63 -8.63 -25.48
C SER A 269 10.76 -7.45 -25.02
N SER A 270 9.53 -7.70 -24.55
CA SER A 270 8.60 -6.65 -24.09
C SER A 270 9.02 -5.96 -22.79
N GLY A 271 9.91 -6.57 -21.99
CA GLY A 271 10.32 -6.10 -20.67
C GLY A 271 10.18 -7.18 -19.60
N ASN A 272 10.98 -7.11 -18.54
CA ASN A 272 10.96 -8.06 -17.42
C ASN A 272 10.70 -7.29 -16.11
N PRO A 273 9.54 -7.45 -15.45
CA PRO A 273 8.43 -8.33 -15.82
C PRO A 273 7.71 -7.91 -17.11
N ALA A 274 7.03 -8.86 -17.74
CA ALA A 274 6.13 -8.63 -18.87
C ALA A 274 4.66 -8.70 -18.42
N THR A 275 3.83 -7.81 -18.94
CA THR A 275 2.37 -7.92 -18.86
C THR A 275 1.89 -9.11 -19.69
N ILE A 276 1.04 -9.97 -19.13
CA ILE A 276 0.32 -11.02 -19.89
C ILE A 276 -1.16 -11.05 -19.50
N GLN A 277 -2.02 -11.22 -20.50
CA GLN A 277 -3.47 -11.35 -20.37
C GLN A 277 -3.86 -12.75 -19.88
N MET A 278 -4.77 -12.84 -18.92
CA MET A 278 -5.29 -14.10 -18.39
C MET A 278 -6.38 -14.71 -19.30
N PRO A 279 -6.46 -16.05 -19.37
CA PRO A 279 -7.57 -16.75 -20.01
C PRO A 279 -8.94 -16.21 -19.57
N GLY A 280 -9.89 -16.17 -20.50
CA GLY A 280 -11.29 -15.84 -20.20
C GLY A 280 -12.10 -17.00 -19.60
N GLN A 281 -11.43 -18.04 -19.09
CA GLN A 281 -12.05 -19.22 -18.48
C GLN A 281 -11.32 -19.55 -17.18
N THR A 282 -12.08 -19.97 -16.16
CA THR A 282 -11.52 -20.33 -14.85
C THR A 282 -10.91 -21.73 -14.86
N GLY A 283 -9.92 -21.95 -13.98
CA GLY A 283 -9.28 -23.25 -13.82
C GLY A 283 -7.79 -23.17 -13.50
N SER A 284 -7.11 -24.32 -13.55
CA SER A 284 -5.67 -24.42 -13.31
C SER A 284 -4.89 -24.33 -14.63
N TYR A 285 -3.96 -23.38 -14.70
CA TYR A 285 -3.08 -23.14 -15.83
C TYR A 285 -1.61 -23.22 -15.38
N GLU A 286 -0.68 -23.25 -16.35
CA GLU A 286 0.74 -23.05 -16.10
C GLU A 286 1.28 -21.90 -16.96
N LEU A 287 2.03 -21.01 -16.33
CA LEU A 287 2.94 -20.08 -16.99
C LEU A 287 4.19 -20.84 -17.43
N ARG A 288 4.67 -20.58 -18.64
CA ARG A 288 5.83 -21.21 -19.27
C ARG A 288 6.78 -20.14 -19.78
N TYR A 289 8.09 -20.34 -19.57
CA TYR A 289 9.11 -19.62 -20.34
C TYR A 289 9.56 -20.56 -21.46
N VAL A 290 9.35 -20.18 -22.71
CA VAL A 290 9.62 -21.01 -23.89
C VAL A 290 10.70 -20.34 -24.72
N SER A 291 11.73 -21.10 -25.09
CA SER A 291 12.81 -20.58 -25.92
C SER A 291 12.37 -20.41 -27.38
N SER A 292 13.12 -19.60 -28.12
CA SER A 292 13.00 -19.49 -29.58
C SER A 292 13.21 -20.82 -30.33
N ASP A 293 13.79 -21.82 -29.66
CA ASP A 293 14.00 -23.18 -30.17
C ASP A 293 12.85 -24.13 -29.76
N GLN A 294 11.80 -23.61 -29.11
CA GLN A 294 10.60 -24.29 -28.60
C GLN A 294 10.81 -25.23 -27.39
N ASP A 295 11.92 -25.08 -26.66
CA ASP A 295 12.13 -25.75 -25.38
C ASP A 295 11.45 -24.97 -24.25
N ILE A 296 10.62 -25.65 -23.44
CA ILE A 296 10.06 -25.06 -22.21
C ILE A 296 11.16 -25.04 -21.13
N VAL A 297 11.71 -23.85 -20.89
CA VAL A 297 12.87 -23.63 -20.01
C VAL A 297 12.47 -23.52 -18.54
N ALA A 298 11.31 -22.93 -18.25
CA ALA A 298 10.75 -22.81 -16.89
C ALA A 298 9.22 -22.97 -16.90
N ARG A 299 8.65 -23.36 -15.75
CA ARG A 299 7.20 -23.48 -15.55
C ARG A 299 6.79 -23.00 -14.15
N ARG A 300 5.60 -22.40 -14.03
CA ARG A 300 4.95 -22.05 -12.75
C ARG A 300 3.44 -22.30 -12.84
N PRO A 301 2.80 -23.00 -11.90
CA PRO A 301 1.34 -23.10 -11.86
C PRO A 301 0.69 -21.77 -11.48
N ILE A 302 -0.52 -21.51 -11.99
CA ILE A 302 -1.38 -20.37 -11.63
C ILE A 302 -2.85 -20.78 -11.72
N ILE A 303 -3.70 -20.22 -10.85
CA ILE A 303 -5.15 -20.46 -10.85
C ILE A 303 -5.86 -19.23 -11.44
N VAL A 304 -6.70 -19.44 -12.45
CA VAL A 304 -7.57 -18.38 -12.99
C VAL A 304 -8.93 -18.45 -12.30
N ILE A 305 -9.31 -17.37 -11.63
CA ILE A 305 -10.54 -17.25 -10.82
C ILE A 305 -11.58 -16.36 -11.51
N GLU A 306 -12.82 -16.34 -11.00
CA GLU A 306 -13.85 -15.45 -11.53
C GLU A 306 -13.51 -13.97 -11.26
N ALA A 307 -13.79 -13.11 -12.23
CA ALA A 307 -13.55 -11.67 -12.08
C ALA A 307 -14.70 -10.99 -11.32
N PRO A 308 -14.43 -9.97 -10.49
CA PRO A 308 -15.48 -9.12 -9.94
C PRO A 308 -16.03 -8.22 -11.05
N VAL A 309 -17.27 -8.47 -11.48
CA VAL A 309 -17.94 -7.71 -12.55
C VAL A 309 -19.20 -7.04 -12.02
N SER A 310 -19.40 -5.77 -12.34
CA SER A 310 -20.63 -5.04 -12.02
C SER A 310 -20.98 -3.99 -13.07
N LEU A 311 -22.24 -3.57 -13.08
CA LEU A 311 -22.80 -2.55 -13.97
C LEU A 311 -23.69 -1.61 -13.14
N SER A 312 -23.60 -0.31 -13.35
CA SER A 312 -24.47 0.70 -12.71
C SER A 312 -24.91 1.77 -13.71
N ALA A 313 -26.21 2.05 -13.70
CA ALA A 313 -26.92 2.96 -14.60
C ALA A 313 -28.32 3.28 -13.98
N PRO A 314 -29.14 4.17 -14.54
CA PRO A 314 -30.54 4.33 -14.11
C PRO A 314 -31.35 3.03 -14.21
N GLU A 315 -32.46 2.94 -13.47
CA GLU A 315 -33.47 1.89 -13.69
C GLU A 315 -34.33 2.14 -14.94
N GLN A 316 -34.54 3.42 -15.27
CA GLN A 316 -35.39 3.87 -16.37
C GLN A 316 -34.66 4.92 -17.22
N ALA A 317 -34.89 4.88 -18.53
CA ALA A 317 -34.38 5.88 -19.47
C ALA A 317 -35.39 6.11 -20.62
N LEU A 318 -35.33 7.28 -21.26
CA LEU A 318 -36.18 7.57 -22.42
C LEU A 318 -35.68 6.82 -23.67
N VAL A 319 -36.60 6.53 -24.59
CA VAL A 319 -36.27 6.08 -25.95
C VAL A 319 -35.23 7.00 -26.60
N GLY A 320 -34.19 6.43 -27.17
CA GLY A 320 -33.09 7.17 -27.81
C GLY A 320 -32.16 7.95 -26.86
N GLN A 321 -32.38 7.97 -25.54
CA GLN A 321 -31.53 8.68 -24.57
C GLN A 321 -30.10 8.14 -24.56
N LEU A 322 -29.10 9.02 -24.35
CA LEU A 322 -27.74 8.62 -23.99
C LEU A 322 -27.67 8.37 -22.48
N VAL A 323 -27.22 7.19 -22.08
CA VAL A 323 -27.12 6.75 -20.68
C VAL A 323 -25.68 6.39 -20.36
N PRO A 324 -25.05 7.02 -19.35
CA PRO A 324 -23.78 6.57 -18.81
C PRO A 324 -23.98 5.27 -18.01
N VAL A 325 -23.08 4.31 -18.24
CA VAL A 325 -23.02 3.02 -17.55
C VAL A 325 -21.65 2.91 -16.88
N LYS A 326 -21.60 3.14 -15.57
CA LYS A 326 -20.42 2.82 -14.73
C LYS A 326 -20.27 1.29 -14.69
N TRP A 327 -19.04 0.79 -14.64
CA TRP A 327 -18.79 -0.67 -14.60
C TRP A 327 -17.54 -1.03 -13.79
N VAL A 328 -17.45 -2.30 -13.39
CA VAL A 328 -16.25 -2.99 -12.88
C VAL A 328 -16.11 -4.30 -13.65
N GLY A 329 -14.90 -4.73 -14.00
CA GLY A 329 -14.67 -5.93 -14.81
C GLY A 329 -13.20 -6.05 -15.28
N PRO A 330 -12.88 -7.04 -16.14
CA PRO A 330 -11.49 -7.38 -16.51
C PRO A 330 -10.73 -6.32 -17.31
N ASP A 331 -11.43 -5.44 -18.04
CA ASP A 331 -10.84 -4.38 -18.87
C ASP A 331 -9.91 -4.92 -19.99
N ALA A 332 -10.27 -6.06 -20.60
CA ALA A 332 -9.54 -6.59 -21.75
C ALA A 332 -9.86 -5.81 -23.03
N ALA A 333 -8.92 -5.84 -23.99
CA ALA A 333 -8.92 -4.95 -25.17
C ALA A 333 -10.12 -5.06 -26.13
N TYR A 334 -11.01 -6.05 -25.95
CA TYR A 334 -12.24 -6.24 -26.74
C TYR A 334 -13.50 -6.34 -25.87
N ASP A 335 -13.39 -6.04 -24.58
CA ASP A 335 -14.53 -6.07 -23.67
C ASP A 335 -15.50 -4.92 -24.01
N ASN A 336 -16.79 -5.23 -24.05
CA ASN A 336 -17.81 -4.26 -24.44
C ASN A 336 -19.11 -4.45 -23.65
N ILE A 337 -19.81 -3.34 -23.39
CA ILE A 337 -21.15 -3.37 -22.77
C ILE A 337 -22.17 -3.18 -23.88
N ARG A 338 -23.11 -4.13 -23.97
CA ARG A 338 -24.19 -4.14 -24.97
C ARG A 338 -25.53 -3.89 -24.27
N ILE A 339 -26.43 -3.09 -24.86
CA ILE A 339 -27.85 -3.09 -24.49
C ILE A 339 -28.64 -3.97 -25.46
N ARG A 340 -29.35 -4.97 -24.94
CA ARG A 340 -30.09 -6.00 -25.69
C ARG A 340 -31.40 -6.36 -25.00
N ARG A 341 -32.27 -7.13 -25.65
CA ARG A 341 -33.47 -7.66 -24.99
C ARG A 341 -33.09 -8.86 -24.11
N PRO A 342 -33.79 -9.11 -22.99
CA PRO A 342 -33.40 -10.17 -22.06
C PRO A 342 -33.36 -11.56 -22.72
N GLY A 343 -32.19 -12.20 -22.70
CA GLY A 343 -31.97 -13.50 -23.34
C GLY A 343 -31.89 -13.51 -24.87
N GLU A 344 -31.81 -12.35 -25.54
CA GLU A 344 -31.46 -12.26 -26.96
C GLU A 344 -29.95 -11.95 -27.14
N ASP A 345 -29.29 -12.56 -28.13
CA ASP A 345 -27.92 -12.16 -28.52
C ASP A 345 -27.88 -10.83 -29.30
N SER A 346 -29.02 -10.43 -29.89
CA SER A 346 -29.19 -9.20 -30.67
C SER A 346 -29.20 -7.95 -29.79
N TYR A 347 -28.16 -7.13 -29.92
CA TYR A 347 -28.03 -5.83 -29.25
C TYR A 347 -28.59 -4.67 -30.10
N SER A 348 -29.01 -3.61 -29.41
CA SER A 348 -29.50 -2.35 -30.01
C SER A 348 -28.43 -1.26 -30.04
N SER A 349 -27.53 -1.24 -29.07
CA SER A 349 -26.35 -0.37 -28.98
C SER A 349 -25.27 -1.08 -28.16
N TYR A 350 -24.01 -0.74 -28.40
CA TYR A 350 -22.87 -1.21 -27.63
C TYR A 350 -21.72 -0.19 -27.75
N ASP A 351 -20.76 -0.28 -26.83
CA ASP A 351 -19.49 0.45 -26.89
C ASP A 351 -18.43 -0.32 -26.07
N TYR A 352 -17.15 -0.10 -26.37
CA TYR A 352 -16.03 -0.80 -25.75
C TYR A 352 -15.70 -0.19 -24.38
N VAL A 353 -15.27 -1.03 -23.43
CA VAL A 353 -14.97 -0.58 -22.06
C VAL A 353 -13.56 -0.02 -21.89
N LYS A 354 -12.63 -0.38 -22.79
CA LYS A 354 -11.20 -0.09 -22.59
C LYS A 354 -10.93 1.40 -22.49
N ASP A 355 -10.34 1.82 -21.38
CA ASP A 355 -10.10 3.23 -20.99
C ASP A 355 -11.39 4.10 -20.95
N ASN A 356 -12.58 3.48 -20.93
CA ASN A 356 -13.89 4.11 -21.13
C ASN A 356 -14.86 3.74 -19.99
N ASN A 357 -14.75 4.45 -18.86
CA ASN A 357 -15.63 4.27 -17.69
C ASN A 357 -16.08 5.66 -17.16
N PRO A 358 -17.40 5.97 -17.12
CA PRO A 358 -18.52 5.16 -17.60
C PRO A 358 -18.60 5.09 -19.14
N VAL A 359 -19.03 3.94 -19.66
CA VAL A 359 -19.42 3.76 -21.07
C VAL A 359 -20.70 4.53 -21.36
N THR A 360 -20.86 5.16 -22.53
CA THR A 360 -22.10 5.88 -22.90
C THR A 360 -22.89 5.12 -23.97
N LEU A 361 -24.01 4.50 -23.59
CA LEU A 361 -24.88 3.75 -24.52
C LEU A 361 -26.10 4.56 -24.94
N ARG A 362 -26.53 4.40 -26.20
CA ARG A 362 -27.80 4.93 -26.67
C ARG A 362 -28.92 3.92 -26.41
N MET A 363 -29.99 4.36 -25.75
CA MET A 363 -31.17 3.54 -25.52
C MET A 363 -31.91 3.24 -26.83
N PRO A 364 -32.51 2.04 -26.95
CA PRO A 364 -33.45 1.68 -28.02
C PRO A 364 -34.49 2.75 -28.32
N ASP A 365 -34.92 2.83 -29.58
CA ASP A 365 -36.03 3.70 -30.02
C ASP A 365 -37.41 3.06 -29.77
N GLU A 366 -37.45 1.80 -29.32
CA GLU A 366 -38.66 1.11 -28.86
C GLU A 366 -38.70 1.07 -27.31
N PRO A 367 -39.84 1.37 -26.67
CA PRO A 367 -39.99 1.23 -25.22
C PRO A 367 -40.18 -0.26 -24.83
N GLY A 368 -39.63 -0.66 -23.69
CA GLY A 368 -39.67 -2.03 -23.19
C GLY A 368 -38.64 -2.33 -22.10
N SER A 369 -38.57 -3.59 -21.68
CA SER A 369 -37.52 -4.08 -20.77
C SER A 369 -36.31 -4.57 -21.57
N TYR A 370 -35.13 -4.12 -21.18
CA TYR A 370 -33.84 -4.44 -21.79
C TYR A 370 -32.85 -4.86 -20.70
N GLU A 371 -31.74 -5.48 -21.11
CA GLU A 371 -30.58 -5.72 -20.25
C GLU A 371 -29.32 -5.06 -20.83
N LEU A 372 -28.53 -4.46 -19.95
CA LEU A 372 -27.13 -4.15 -20.15
C LEU A 372 -26.34 -5.43 -19.89
N ALA A 373 -25.43 -5.81 -20.78
CA ALA A 373 -24.64 -7.03 -20.69
C ALA A 373 -23.15 -6.72 -20.88
N TYR A 374 -22.30 -7.10 -19.93
CA TYR A 374 -20.84 -7.01 -20.05
C TYR A 374 -20.34 -8.25 -20.79
N ILE A 375 -19.66 -8.03 -21.92
CA ILE A 375 -19.19 -9.09 -22.81
C ILE A 375 -17.67 -9.16 -22.79
N LEU A 376 -17.14 -10.26 -22.27
CA LEU A 376 -15.71 -10.60 -22.26
C LEU A 376 -15.25 -11.00 -23.66
N ASN A 377 -14.19 -10.34 -24.14
CA ASN A 377 -13.52 -10.58 -25.42
C ASN A 377 -14.49 -10.75 -26.60
N ASP A 378 -15.52 -9.89 -26.65
CA ASP A 378 -16.62 -9.87 -27.62
C ASP A 378 -17.51 -11.14 -27.70
N ARG A 379 -17.29 -12.13 -26.83
CA ARG A 379 -17.89 -13.48 -26.90
C ARG A 379 -18.81 -13.84 -25.74
N GLU A 380 -18.39 -13.62 -24.50
CA GLU A 380 -18.99 -14.28 -23.33
C GLU A 380 -19.64 -13.27 -22.38
N THR A 381 -20.91 -13.47 -22.02
CA THR A 381 -21.61 -12.58 -21.09
C THR A 381 -21.21 -12.91 -19.65
N ILE A 382 -20.44 -12.04 -19.00
CA ILE A 382 -19.96 -12.24 -17.62
C ILE A 382 -20.74 -11.43 -16.56
N ALA A 383 -21.56 -10.45 -16.98
CA ALA A 383 -22.55 -9.80 -16.10
C ALA A 383 -23.74 -9.26 -16.89
N THR A 384 -24.91 -9.15 -16.25
CA THR A 384 -26.10 -8.48 -16.80
C THR A 384 -26.80 -7.59 -15.77
N ARG A 385 -27.48 -6.53 -16.24
CA ARG A 385 -28.32 -5.63 -15.43
C ARG A 385 -29.53 -5.16 -16.21
N SER A 386 -30.73 -5.26 -15.63
CA SER A 386 -31.97 -4.76 -16.24
C SER A 386 -32.02 -3.23 -16.36
N ILE A 387 -32.69 -2.74 -17.39
CA ILE A 387 -33.08 -1.32 -17.57
C ILE A 387 -34.42 -1.24 -18.34
N THR A 388 -35.28 -0.28 -17.99
CA THR A 388 -36.58 -0.08 -18.65
C THR A 388 -36.55 1.17 -19.52
N VAL A 389 -36.80 1.00 -20.82
CA VAL A 389 -36.89 2.10 -21.78
C VAL A 389 -38.34 2.57 -21.88
N VAL A 390 -38.60 3.85 -21.67
CA VAL A 390 -39.95 4.46 -21.65
C VAL A 390 -40.07 5.61 -22.67
N VAL A 391 -41.30 6.01 -23.00
CA VAL A 391 -41.54 7.02 -24.05
C VAL A 391 -41.35 8.45 -23.54
N GLU A 392 -40.98 9.35 -24.46
CA GLU A 392 -40.94 10.79 -24.21
C GLU A 392 -42.26 11.32 -23.62
N GLY A 393 -42.17 12.20 -22.62
CA GLY A 393 -43.33 12.64 -21.82
C GLY A 393 -43.65 11.75 -20.61
N THR A 394 -42.96 10.61 -20.43
CA THR A 394 -42.94 9.90 -19.14
C THR A 394 -42.11 10.70 -18.14
N SER A 395 -42.62 10.88 -16.92
CA SER A 395 -41.91 11.60 -15.85
C SER A 395 -40.83 10.72 -15.20
N ILE A 396 -39.71 10.52 -15.89
CA ILE A 396 -38.48 10.02 -15.27
C ILE A 396 -37.95 11.12 -14.30
N PRO A 397 -37.46 10.76 -13.10
CA PRO A 397 -36.71 11.68 -12.26
C PRO A 397 -35.64 12.45 -13.06
N PRO A 398 -35.62 13.80 -13.01
CA PRO A 398 -34.57 14.57 -13.64
C PRO A 398 -33.27 14.37 -12.88
N LEU A 399 -32.16 14.11 -13.59
CA LEU A 399 -30.82 14.21 -13.00
C LEU A 399 -30.67 15.59 -12.34
N SER A 400 -30.63 15.62 -11.01
CA SER A 400 -30.55 16.85 -10.22
C SER A 400 -29.10 17.28 -10.02
N ALA A 401 -28.89 18.59 -9.85
CA ALA A 401 -27.63 19.16 -9.38
C ALA A 401 -27.91 20.34 -8.43
N SER A 402 -26.92 20.72 -7.64
CA SER A 402 -26.92 21.97 -6.85
C SER A 402 -25.54 22.62 -6.85
N LEU A 403 -25.49 23.91 -6.48
CA LEU A 403 -24.28 24.72 -6.45
C LEU A 403 -24.26 25.59 -5.20
N SER A 404 -23.10 25.75 -4.58
CA SER A 404 -22.88 26.67 -3.47
C SER A 404 -21.60 27.47 -3.66
N ALA A 405 -21.66 28.76 -3.33
CA ALA A 405 -20.60 29.74 -3.43
C ALA A 405 -20.94 30.90 -2.48
N PRO A 406 -20.04 31.88 -2.26
CA PRO A 406 -20.41 33.16 -1.65
C PRO A 406 -21.53 33.87 -2.44
N ASP A 407 -22.26 34.78 -1.80
CA ASP A 407 -23.15 35.72 -2.52
C ASP A 407 -22.34 36.87 -3.17
N GLU A 408 -21.22 37.27 -2.56
CA GLU A 408 -20.26 38.23 -3.10
C GLU A 408 -18.81 37.71 -3.01
N THR A 409 -17.97 38.03 -4.00
CA THR A 409 -16.54 37.67 -4.03
C THR A 409 -15.73 38.72 -4.81
N GLU A 410 -14.41 38.74 -4.67
CA GLU A 410 -13.56 39.83 -5.21
C GLU A 410 -13.24 39.65 -6.70
N ALA A 411 -13.08 40.77 -7.41
CA ALA A 411 -12.56 40.82 -8.78
C ALA A 411 -11.09 40.38 -8.84
N ASP A 412 -10.67 39.79 -9.96
CA ASP A 412 -9.31 39.25 -10.17
C ASP A 412 -8.85 38.25 -9.07
N SER A 413 -9.79 37.45 -8.52
CA SER A 413 -9.57 36.47 -7.46
C SER A 413 -10.05 35.06 -7.85
N ASP A 414 -9.92 34.08 -6.96
CA ASP A 414 -10.40 32.70 -7.15
C ASP A 414 -11.59 32.43 -6.21
N VAL A 415 -12.76 32.08 -6.77
CA VAL A 415 -13.93 31.65 -5.99
C VAL A 415 -14.02 30.11 -5.92
N GLN A 416 -14.21 29.58 -4.71
CA GLN A 416 -14.54 28.16 -4.51
C GLN A 416 -16.04 27.94 -4.68
N VAL A 417 -16.41 26.89 -5.41
CA VAL A 417 -17.81 26.52 -5.69
C VAL A 417 -18.03 25.03 -5.38
N GLY A 418 -18.75 24.77 -4.29
CA GLY A 418 -19.24 23.43 -3.94
C GLY A 418 -20.40 23.00 -4.85
N TRP A 419 -20.54 21.70 -5.08
CA TRP A 419 -21.59 21.17 -5.96
C TRP A 419 -22.10 19.77 -5.57
N SER A 420 -23.29 19.44 -6.03
CA SER A 420 -23.80 18.06 -6.12
C SER A 420 -24.35 17.81 -7.52
N GLY A 421 -24.24 16.58 -8.05
CA GLY A 421 -24.67 16.26 -9.43
C GLY A 421 -24.06 14.98 -10.01
N PRO A 422 -24.30 14.66 -11.30
CA PRO A 422 -23.94 13.38 -11.90
C PRO A 422 -22.42 13.08 -12.05
N GLY A 423 -21.55 14.11 -12.02
CA GLY A 423 -20.10 13.94 -11.89
C GLY A 423 -19.40 13.19 -13.02
N SER A 424 -19.96 13.20 -14.24
CA SER A 424 -19.44 12.48 -15.40
C SER A 424 -18.21 13.17 -16.02
N ASN A 425 -17.43 12.42 -16.83
CA ASN A 425 -16.17 12.90 -17.42
C ASN A 425 -16.28 14.13 -18.35
N GLY A 426 -17.50 14.55 -18.71
CA GLY A 426 -17.78 15.76 -19.50
C GLY A 426 -18.55 16.85 -18.74
N ASP A 427 -18.69 16.72 -17.42
CA ASP A 427 -19.46 17.65 -16.59
C ASP A 427 -18.58 18.82 -16.09
N TYR A 428 -19.14 20.03 -16.11
CA TYR A 428 -18.39 21.23 -15.74
C TYR A 428 -19.29 22.33 -15.17
N ILE A 429 -18.70 23.19 -14.35
CA ILE A 429 -19.32 24.39 -13.79
C ILE A 429 -18.69 25.60 -14.47
N LEU A 430 -19.50 26.60 -14.83
CA LEU A 430 -19.05 27.81 -15.50
C LEU A 430 -19.54 29.06 -14.78
N LEU A 431 -18.73 30.13 -14.82
CA LEU A 431 -19.10 31.50 -14.43
C LEU A 431 -19.41 32.30 -15.71
N ARG A 432 -20.55 32.98 -15.77
CA ARG A 432 -21.02 33.75 -16.93
C ARG A 432 -21.71 35.06 -16.55
N VAL A 433 -21.90 35.94 -17.54
CA VAL A 433 -22.87 37.06 -17.43
C VAL A 433 -24.29 36.47 -17.37
N PRO A 434 -25.23 37.02 -16.58
CA PRO A 434 -26.55 36.40 -16.37
C PRO A 434 -27.34 36.27 -17.66
N GLY A 435 -27.79 35.05 -17.98
CA GLY A 435 -28.52 34.74 -19.21
C GLY A 435 -27.68 34.72 -20.50
N ASP A 436 -26.35 34.80 -20.44
CA ASP A 436 -25.47 34.52 -21.58
C ASP A 436 -25.30 32.99 -21.79
N THR A 437 -24.84 32.56 -22.98
CA THR A 437 -24.47 31.16 -23.26
C THR A 437 -22.95 30.95 -23.30
N SER A 438 -22.17 32.02 -23.36
CA SER A 438 -20.72 32.01 -23.21
C SER A 438 -20.31 32.04 -21.74
N TYR A 439 -19.13 31.50 -21.45
CA TYR A 439 -18.52 31.52 -20.12
C TYR A 439 -17.35 32.50 -20.07
N ILE A 440 -17.10 33.03 -18.88
CA ILE A 440 -15.91 33.83 -18.53
C ILE A 440 -14.80 32.89 -18.05
N SER A 441 -15.15 32.00 -17.10
CA SER A 441 -14.30 30.93 -16.60
C SER A 441 -15.12 29.65 -16.42
N TYR A 442 -14.45 28.50 -16.38
CA TYR A 442 -15.08 27.21 -16.16
C TYR A 442 -14.10 26.22 -15.51
N ALA A 443 -14.64 25.22 -14.82
CA ALA A 443 -13.90 24.16 -14.16
C ALA A 443 -14.63 22.82 -14.35
N ASN A 444 -13.90 21.77 -14.73
CA ASN A 444 -14.45 20.42 -14.85
C ASN A 444 -14.63 19.82 -13.46
N VAL A 445 -15.76 19.16 -13.19
CA VAL A 445 -16.09 18.65 -11.84
C VAL A 445 -15.39 17.33 -11.47
N ARG A 446 -14.51 16.83 -12.33
CA ARG A 446 -13.83 15.54 -12.20
C ARG A 446 -12.93 15.51 -10.95
N GLY A 447 -13.43 14.91 -9.87
CA GLY A 447 -12.69 14.66 -8.63
C GLY A 447 -12.39 15.88 -7.76
N ASN A 448 -12.97 17.05 -8.07
CA ASN A 448 -12.77 18.28 -7.30
C ASN A 448 -14.13 18.79 -6.81
N ASN A 449 -14.32 18.84 -5.49
CA ASN A 449 -15.47 19.47 -4.84
C ASN A 449 -14.99 20.10 -3.51
N PRO A 450 -14.99 21.43 -3.35
CA PRO A 450 -15.37 22.44 -4.34
C PRO A 450 -14.48 22.47 -5.59
N VAL A 451 -14.97 23.11 -6.66
CA VAL A 451 -14.14 23.53 -7.81
C VAL A 451 -13.71 24.99 -7.64
N THR A 452 -12.50 25.32 -8.08
CA THR A 452 -12.00 26.70 -8.11
C THR A 452 -12.28 27.35 -9.46
N LEU A 453 -12.83 28.56 -9.46
CA LEU A 453 -13.11 29.37 -10.65
C LEU A 453 -12.50 30.77 -10.51
N PRO A 454 -11.67 31.24 -11.45
CA PRO A 454 -11.18 32.61 -11.43
C PRO A 454 -12.30 33.59 -11.79
N THR A 455 -12.35 34.73 -11.10
CA THR A 455 -13.35 35.80 -11.27
C THR A 455 -12.89 36.85 -12.31
N PRO A 456 -13.81 37.58 -12.95
CA PRO A 456 -13.47 38.68 -13.85
C PRO A 456 -12.94 39.91 -13.10
N SER A 457 -12.15 40.73 -13.80
CA SER A 457 -11.69 42.06 -13.36
C SER A 457 -12.80 43.13 -13.31
N GLU A 458 -14.00 42.82 -13.81
CA GLU A 458 -15.15 43.74 -13.84
C GLU A 458 -16.13 43.39 -12.70
N PRO A 459 -16.37 44.31 -11.72
CA PRO A 459 -17.42 44.13 -10.73
C PRO A 459 -18.81 44.18 -11.34
N GLY A 460 -19.71 43.31 -10.88
CA GLY A 460 -21.05 43.17 -11.44
C GLY A 460 -21.81 41.96 -10.91
N ALA A 461 -23.00 41.70 -11.46
CA ALA A 461 -23.77 40.49 -11.19
C ALA A 461 -23.49 39.44 -12.27
N TYR A 462 -23.25 38.20 -11.83
CA TYR A 462 -22.87 37.04 -12.65
C TYR A 462 -23.66 35.79 -12.23
N GLU A 463 -23.56 34.72 -13.00
CA GLU A 463 -24.18 33.42 -12.73
C GLU A 463 -23.13 32.30 -12.77
N LEU A 464 -23.22 31.39 -11.80
CA LEU A 464 -22.61 30.06 -11.82
C LEU A 464 -23.63 29.06 -12.38
N ALA A 465 -23.23 28.19 -13.30
CA ALA A 465 -24.12 27.17 -13.88
C ALA A 465 -23.45 25.80 -14.02
N TYR A 466 -24.18 24.73 -13.67
CA TYR A 466 -23.73 23.33 -13.79
C TYR A 466 -24.22 22.74 -15.11
N ARG A 467 -23.31 22.23 -15.95
CA ARG A 467 -23.64 21.55 -17.20
C ARG A 467 -23.24 20.08 -17.15
N PHE A 468 -24.19 19.22 -17.50
CA PHE A 468 -24.03 17.79 -17.68
C PHE A 468 -23.72 17.44 -19.15
N ALA A 469 -22.80 16.51 -19.34
CA ALA A 469 -22.30 15.88 -20.57
C ALA A 469 -22.89 16.32 -21.93
N ASN A 470 -24.20 16.18 -22.12
CA ASN A 470 -24.90 16.55 -23.37
C ASN A 470 -25.32 18.04 -23.43
N GLU A 471 -24.48 18.94 -22.90
CA GLU A 471 -24.72 20.39 -22.83
C GLU A 471 -25.96 20.83 -22.01
N ARG A 472 -26.57 19.91 -21.23
CA ARG A 472 -27.76 20.20 -20.43
C ARG A 472 -27.41 20.92 -19.13
N GLU A 473 -27.99 22.09 -18.91
CA GLU A 473 -27.92 22.83 -17.65
C GLU A 473 -28.80 22.17 -16.58
N LEU A 474 -28.24 21.91 -15.38
CA LEU A 474 -28.94 21.23 -14.28
C LEU A 474 -29.15 22.13 -13.04
N ALA A 475 -28.29 23.13 -12.83
CA ALA A 475 -28.39 24.10 -11.74
C ALA A 475 -27.81 25.45 -12.15
N VAL A 476 -28.36 26.55 -11.62
CA VAL A 476 -27.88 27.93 -11.81
C VAL A 476 -27.96 28.68 -10.48
N ARG A 477 -26.95 29.48 -10.16
CA ARG A 477 -26.85 30.29 -8.93
C ARG A 477 -26.27 31.68 -9.26
N PRO A 478 -26.88 32.79 -8.83
CA PRO A 478 -26.26 34.11 -8.98
C PRO A 478 -25.04 34.27 -8.07
N ILE A 479 -24.13 35.19 -8.42
CA ILE A 479 -23.02 35.66 -7.60
C ILE A 479 -22.65 37.11 -7.98
N THR A 480 -22.26 37.92 -7.01
CA THR A 480 -21.79 39.29 -7.24
C THR A 480 -20.26 39.36 -7.18
N ILE A 481 -19.64 40.07 -8.11
CA ILE A 481 -18.21 40.38 -8.10
C ILE A 481 -18.03 41.84 -7.63
N VAL A 482 -17.15 42.07 -6.66
CA VAL A 482 -16.89 43.38 -6.02
C VAL A 482 -15.40 43.74 -6.03
N ASN A 483 -15.03 45.02 -5.81
CA ASN A 483 -13.62 45.45 -5.82
C ASN A 483 -12.86 45.09 -4.53
N GLU A 484 -13.56 45.11 -3.39
CA GLU A 484 -13.10 44.69 -2.06
C GLU A 484 -14.33 44.07 -1.40
N ALA A 485 -14.21 42.87 -0.82
CA ALA A 485 -15.31 42.20 -0.13
C ALA A 485 -15.51 42.80 1.28
N SER A 486 -16.76 43.01 1.68
CA SER A 486 -17.06 43.50 3.04
C SER A 486 -16.89 42.39 4.07
N VAL A 487 -15.69 42.28 4.64
CA VAL A 487 -15.40 41.38 5.78
C VAL A 487 -16.09 41.92 7.04
N ASP A 488 -17.32 41.47 7.27
CA ASP A 488 -18.06 41.74 8.51
C ASP A 488 -17.57 40.74 9.58
N GLU A 489 -16.62 41.16 10.44
CA GLU A 489 -16.02 40.34 11.52
C GLU A 489 -17.00 40.05 12.69
N ALA A 490 -18.22 39.65 12.37
CA ALA A 490 -19.16 39.00 13.27
C ALA A 490 -19.34 37.55 12.81
N VAL A 491 -19.44 36.61 13.76
CA VAL A 491 -19.86 35.24 13.44
C VAL A 491 -21.36 35.26 13.12
N VAL A 492 -21.68 35.62 11.88
CA VAL A 492 -23.04 35.63 11.36
C VAL A 492 -23.42 34.21 11.02
N MET A 493 -24.11 33.55 11.95
CA MET A 493 -24.73 32.24 11.72
C MET A 493 -25.61 32.32 10.46
N ALA A 494 -25.24 31.57 9.43
CA ALA A 494 -25.97 31.50 8.18
C ALA A 494 -27.20 30.60 8.34
N ASP A 495 -28.36 31.05 7.82
CA ASP A 495 -29.53 30.19 7.68
C ASP A 495 -29.29 29.25 6.48
N VAL A 496 -29.16 27.96 6.78
CA VAL A 496 -28.95 26.86 5.82
C VAL A 496 -30.24 26.07 5.68
N THR A 497 -30.52 25.53 4.49
CA THR A 497 -31.64 24.61 4.26
C THR A 497 -31.22 23.37 3.50
N PHE A 498 -31.59 22.20 4.01
CA PHE A 498 -31.40 20.90 3.37
C PHE A 498 -32.74 20.36 2.85
N ASP A 499 -32.74 19.82 1.62
CA ASP A 499 -33.87 19.07 1.06
C ASP A 499 -33.37 17.87 0.24
N VAL A 500 -34.27 16.94 -0.05
CA VAL A 500 -34.00 15.76 -0.90
C VAL A 500 -34.34 16.04 -2.37
N PRO A 501 -33.81 15.25 -3.33
CA PRO A 501 -34.18 15.39 -4.73
C PRO A 501 -35.70 15.21 -4.94
N PRO A 502 -36.32 15.87 -5.94
CA PRO A 502 -37.78 15.93 -6.09
C PRO A 502 -38.50 14.57 -6.16
N GLU A 503 -37.83 13.52 -6.62
CA GLU A 503 -38.33 12.14 -6.66
C GLU A 503 -38.47 11.48 -5.28
N PHE A 504 -37.82 12.02 -4.24
CA PHE A 504 -37.97 11.61 -2.83
C PHE A 504 -38.84 12.59 -2.03
N ALA A 505 -39.42 13.62 -2.67
CA ALA A 505 -40.26 14.61 -2.01
C ALA A 505 -41.45 13.95 -1.26
N GLY A 506 -41.60 14.28 0.02
CA GLY A 506 -42.62 13.70 0.89
C GLY A 506 -42.13 12.57 1.81
N LYS A 507 -40.86 12.16 1.71
CA LYS A 507 -40.23 11.28 2.70
C LYS A 507 -40.05 11.96 4.06
N GLN A 508 -39.88 11.15 5.11
CA GLN A 508 -39.51 11.62 6.45
C GLN A 508 -38.01 11.45 6.65
N VAL A 509 -37.28 12.56 6.69
CA VAL A 509 -35.81 12.62 6.70
C VAL A 509 -35.33 13.19 8.02
N GLN A 510 -34.36 12.54 8.65
CA GLN A 510 -33.59 13.07 9.78
C GLN A 510 -32.23 13.52 9.25
N TRP A 511 -31.92 14.81 9.35
CA TRP A 511 -30.66 15.37 8.87
C TRP A 511 -29.61 15.52 9.98
N SER A 512 -28.34 15.36 9.61
CA SER A 512 -27.16 15.75 10.37
C SER A 512 -26.16 16.48 9.45
N ALA A 513 -25.29 17.28 10.04
CA ALA A 513 -24.24 18.01 9.34
C ALA A 513 -23.02 18.21 10.26
N VAL A 514 -21.88 17.65 9.88
CA VAL A 514 -20.64 17.64 10.65
C VAL A 514 -19.64 18.60 10.01
N PRO A 515 -19.06 19.57 10.75
CA PRO A 515 -18.04 20.47 10.20
C PRO A 515 -16.77 19.69 9.82
N GLN A 516 -16.23 19.90 8.63
CA GLN A 516 -14.96 19.29 8.24
C GLN A 516 -13.79 19.87 9.06
N PRO A 517 -12.78 19.05 9.41
CA PRO A 517 -11.65 19.48 10.24
C PRO A 517 -10.78 20.56 9.58
N GLY A 518 -9.92 21.21 10.38
CA GLY A 518 -8.99 22.24 9.92
C GLY A 518 -9.58 23.64 9.72
N GLN A 519 -10.89 23.82 9.93
CA GLN A 519 -11.60 25.07 9.67
C GLN A 519 -11.85 25.92 10.93
N PRO A 520 -12.03 27.25 10.80
CA PRO A 520 -12.30 28.17 11.92
C PRO A 520 -13.78 28.19 12.33
N VAL A 521 -14.43 27.02 12.39
CA VAL A 521 -15.81 26.84 12.88
C VAL A 521 -15.83 26.01 14.17
N SER A 522 -16.89 26.15 14.95
CA SER A 522 -17.20 25.24 16.07
C SER A 522 -17.24 23.80 15.56
N PRO A 523 -16.59 22.82 16.23
CA PRO A 523 -16.61 21.41 15.85
C PRO A 523 -17.95 20.72 16.19
N GLU A 524 -18.92 21.43 16.79
CA GLU A 524 -20.23 20.90 17.15
C GLU A 524 -21.01 20.48 15.90
N ALA A 525 -21.16 19.16 15.70
CA ALA A 525 -22.04 18.59 14.69
C ALA A 525 -23.50 18.96 14.98
N TRP A 526 -24.23 19.40 13.95
CA TRP A 526 -25.66 19.61 14.03
C TRP A 526 -26.40 18.31 13.70
N ALA A 527 -27.45 17.99 14.45
CA ALA A 527 -28.35 16.88 14.15
C ALA A 527 -29.80 17.21 14.53
N MET A 528 -30.75 16.66 13.77
CA MET A 528 -32.17 16.71 14.09
C MET A 528 -32.56 15.64 15.11
N ASN A 529 -33.41 16.02 16.09
CA ASN A 529 -33.98 15.08 17.07
C ASN A 529 -35.21 14.30 16.55
N GLU A 530 -35.85 14.78 15.48
CA GLU A 530 -37.06 14.19 14.89
C GLU A 530 -36.99 14.29 13.36
N THR A 531 -37.59 13.34 12.63
CA THR A 531 -37.68 13.39 11.17
C THR A 531 -38.65 14.50 10.70
N SER A 532 -38.31 15.19 9.62
CA SER A 532 -39.17 16.18 8.95
C SER A 532 -39.56 15.74 7.54
N THR A 533 -40.59 16.35 6.98
CA THR A 533 -41.04 16.13 5.60
C THR A 533 -40.89 17.41 4.78
N GLY A 534 -40.02 17.35 3.77
CA GLY A 534 -39.62 18.51 2.96
C GLY A 534 -38.47 19.31 3.61
N PRO A 535 -38.19 20.52 3.10
CA PRO A 535 -36.97 21.25 3.41
C PRO A 535 -36.87 21.63 4.89
N VAL A 536 -35.70 21.43 5.47
CA VAL A 536 -35.38 21.76 6.87
C VAL A 536 -34.35 22.87 6.91
N SER A 537 -34.69 23.96 7.60
CA SER A 537 -33.76 25.08 7.83
C SER A 537 -33.15 25.04 9.24
N ALA A 538 -31.84 25.28 9.32
CA ALA A 538 -31.06 25.38 10.57
C ALA A 538 -29.96 26.45 10.44
N ARG A 539 -29.15 26.64 11.48
CA ARG A 539 -28.15 27.72 11.56
C ARG A 539 -26.75 27.19 11.79
N PHE A 540 -25.82 27.62 10.96
CA PHE A 540 -24.44 27.13 10.91
C PHE A 540 -23.45 28.29 10.87
N GLU A 541 -22.21 28.03 11.28
CA GLU A 541 -21.11 28.95 11.03
C GLU A 541 -20.64 28.81 9.56
N PRO A 542 -19.97 29.82 8.96
CA PRO A 542 -19.47 29.70 7.60
C PRO A 542 -18.31 28.70 7.50
N GLY A 543 -18.51 27.60 6.79
CA GLY A 543 -17.53 26.52 6.63
C GLY A 543 -18.04 25.36 5.77
N VAL A 544 -17.18 24.38 5.51
CA VAL A 544 -17.51 23.12 4.84
C VAL A 544 -18.05 22.12 5.86
N TYR A 545 -19.17 21.47 5.52
CA TYR A 545 -19.84 20.46 6.34
C TYR A 545 -20.13 19.21 5.51
N ASP A 546 -19.90 18.03 6.08
CA ASP A 546 -20.43 16.78 5.53
C ASP A 546 -21.86 16.56 6.05
N VAL A 547 -22.82 16.49 5.14
CA VAL A 547 -24.25 16.42 5.44
C VAL A 547 -24.76 15.02 5.14
N GLU A 548 -25.53 14.45 6.07
CA GLU A 548 -26.23 13.19 5.88
C GLU A 548 -27.73 13.34 6.23
N GLY A 549 -28.59 12.63 5.50
CA GLY A 549 -30.03 12.60 5.71
C GLY A 549 -30.56 11.18 5.62
N THR A 550 -31.18 10.67 6.67
CA THR A 550 -31.64 9.28 6.73
C THR A 550 -33.16 9.20 6.66
N ALA A 551 -33.70 8.36 5.76
CA ALA A 551 -35.14 8.19 5.55
C ALA A 551 -35.51 6.78 5.05
N GLU A 552 -36.25 6.00 5.85
CA GLU A 552 -36.80 4.69 5.44
C GLU A 552 -35.77 3.70 4.81
N GLY A 553 -34.53 3.70 5.29
CA GLY A 553 -33.43 2.87 4.76
C GLY A 553 -32.66 3.49 3.58
N MET A 554 -33.04 4.68 3.13
CA MET A 554 -32.25 5.48 2.20
C MET A 554 -31.36 6.44 2.99
N ILE A 555 -30.14 6.65 2.50
CA ILE A 555 -29.22 7.68 2.98
C ILE A 555 -29.02 8.69 1.86
N PHE A 556 -29.17 9.97 2.16
CA PHE A 556 -28.77 11.11 1.35
C PHE A 556 -27.45 11.63 1.92
N ALA A 557 -26.40 11.80 1.13
CA ALA A 557 -25.13 12.30 1.65
C ALA A 557 -24.38 13.19 0.67
N GLY A 558 -23.65 14.17 1.19
CA GLY A 558 -22.75 15.01 0.41
C GLY A 558 -22.11 16.13 1.22
N THR A 559 -20.88 16.49 0.83
CA THR A 559 -20.18 17.67 1.35
C THR A 559 -20.82 18.95 0.81
N VAL A 560 -21.07 19.92 1.69
CA VAL A 560 -21.59 21.25 1.35
C VAL A 560 -20.68 22.34 1.89
N THR A 561 -20.61 23.49 1.22
CA THR A 561 -19.95 24.68 1.78
C THR A 561 -20.99 25.74 2.11
N VAL A 562 -21.04 26.12 3.39
CA VAL A 562 -21.89 27.17 3.96
C VAL A 562 -21.11 28.49 3.93
N TYR A 563 -21.69 29.53 3.35
CA TYR A 563 -21.06 30.85 3.26
C TYR A 563 -21.82 31.91 4.06
N ALA A 564 -21.07 32.86 4.64
CA ALA A 564 -21.62 33.98 5.39
C ALA A 564 -22.56 34.83 4.53
N GLY A 565 -23.75 35.16 5.06
CA GLY A 565 -24.76 35.97 4.36
C GLY A 565 -25.40 35.33 3.13
N ALA A 566 -24.96 34.13 2.72
CA ALA A 566 -25.32 33.53 1.44
C ALA A 566 -26.63 32.73 1.47
N LYS A 567 -27.23 32.52 0.29
CA LYS A 567 -28.37 31.58 0.14
C LYS A 567 -27.89 30.13 0.11
N ASN A 568 -27.75 29.54 1.30
CA ASN A 568 -27.26 28.18 1.51
C ASN A 568 -28.41 27.15 1.44
N GLU A 569 -28.94 26.90 0.24
CA GLU A 569 -29.94 25.85 -0.02
C GLU A 569 -29.30 24.67 -0.77
N PHE A 570 -29.36 23.47 -0.18
CA PHE A 570 -28.69 22.28 -0.70
C PHE A 570 -29.69 21.16 -0.99
N ILE A 571 -29.59 20.58 -2.18
CA ILE A 571 -30.26 19.31 -2.52
C ILE A 571 -29.21 18.21 -2.37
N ILE A 572 -29.33 17.44 -1.29
CA ILE A 572 -28.40 16.37 -0.96
C ILE A 572 -28.85 15.12 -1.72
N GLY A 573 -28.05 14.69 -2.70
CA GLY A 573 -28.37 13.50 -3.51
C GLY A 573 -28.46 12.23 -2.67
N LEU A 574 -29.16 11.22 -3.19
CA LEU A 574 -29.08 9.87 -2.62
C LEU A 574 -27.61 9.45 -2.65
N LYS A 575 -27.12 8.90 -1.53
CA LYS A 575 -25.81 8.26 -1.43
C LYS A 575 -25.85 7.05 -2.36
N ASP A 576 -25.28 7.19 -3.57
CA ASP A 576 -24.94 6.06 -4.48
C ASP A 576 -24.35 4.97 -3.58
N GLU A 577 -24.95 3.77 -3.52
CA GLU A 577 -24.69 2.81 -2.43
C GLU A 577 -23.27 2.19 -2.52
N PRO A 578 -22.44 2.37 -1.48
CA PRO A 578 -21.54 1.31 -1.05
C PRO A 578 -21.95 0.78 0.32
N GLN A 579 -21.75 -0.53 0.48
CA GLN A 579 -21.90 -1.32 1.72
C GLN A 579 -23.36 -1.68 2.09
N PRO A 580 -23.63 -2.96 2.46
CA PRO A 580 -24.98 -3.42 2.77
C PRO A 580 -25.44 -3.05 4.19
N GLU A 581 -26.69 -2.64 4.33
CA GLU A 581 -27.48 -2.45 5.57
C GLU A 581 -26.70 -2.55 6.91
N GLN A 582 -26.13 -1.43 7.38
CA GLN A 582 -25.94 -1.27 8.82
C GLN A 582 -27.30 -1.23 9.49
N LYS A 583 -27.53 -2.13 10.45
CA LYS A 583 -28.61 -1.98 11.43
C LYS A 583 -28.10 -1.11 12.56
N GLU A 584 -29.00 -0.28 13.09
CA GLU A 584 -28.70 0.77 14.08
C GLU A 584 -27.75 0.28 15.19
N PRO A 585 -26.77 1.11 15.60
CA PRO A 585 -25.64 0.66 16.39
C PRO A 585 -26.07 0.15 17.76
N PHE A 586 -25.54 -1.00 18.14
CA PHE A 586 -25.49 -1.39 19.54
C PHE A 586 -24.35 -0.60 20.19
N GLU A 587 -24.68 0.44 20.95
CA GLU A 587 -23.70 1.14 21.79
C GLU A 587 -23.03 0.17 22.77
N SER A 588 -21.80 -0.23 22.47
CA SER A 588 -20.86 -0.74 23.47
C SER A 588 -20.02 0.43 24.00
N GLU A 589 -20.22 0.78 25.28
CA GLU A 589 -19.51 1.88 25.95
C GLU A 589 -17.99 1.80 25.74
N GLY A 590 -17.34 2.81 25.13
CA GLY A 590 -15.88 2.95 25.24
C GLY A 590 -15.08 3.64 24.13
N MET A 591 -15.63 3.90 22.94
CA MET A 591 -14.88 4.56 21.84
C MET A 591 -15.25 6.04 21.68
N GLY A 592 -14.26 6.88 21.34
CA GLY A 592 -14.32 8.34 21.45
C GLY A 592 -14.29 9.12 20.12
N GLU A 593 -14.21 10.43 20.24
CA GLU A 593 -14.43 11.41 19.14
C GLU A 593 -13.36 11.40 18.03
N ASP A 594 -12.21 10.72 18.22
CA ASP A 594 -11.03 10.79 17.33
C ASP A 594 -10.97 9.68 16.25
N THR A 595 -12.11 9.30 15.63
CA THR A 595 -12.13 8.29 14.54
C THR A 595 -12.00 8.96 13.16
N GLY A 596 -10.98 8.58 12.38
CA GLY A 596 -10.68 9.15 11.07
C GLY A 596 -11.37 8.43 9.90
N TYR A 597 -10.98 7.18 9.64
CA TYR A 597 -11.55 6.35 8.56
C TYR A 597 -12.12 5.06 9.13
N LEU A 598 -13.19 4.52 8.52
CA LEU A 598 -13.85 3.26 8.94
C LEU A 598 -14.24 2.45 7.70
N CYS A 599 -14.03 1.14 7.75
CA CYS A 599 -14.33 0.21 6.66
C CYS A 599 -15.27 -0.92 7.09
N GLU A 600 -16.57 -0.76 6.85
CA GLU A 600 -17.60 -1.78 7.14
C GLU A 600 -17.98 -2.58 5.86
N GLN A 601 -17.26 -2.34 4.78
CA GLN A 601 -17.39 -2.98 3.48
C GLN A 601 -16.91 -4.43 3.55
N ALA A 602 -17.60 -5.36 2.87
CA ALA A 602 -17.25 -6.79 2.85
C ALA A 602 -15.93 -7.13 2.11
N VAL A 603 -15.18 -6.10 1.68
CA VAL A 603 -13.82 -6.13 1.13
C VAL A 603 -13.04 -4.94 1.69
N PRO A 604 -11.70 -4.94 1.71
CA PRO A 604 -10.93 -3.81 2.21
C PRO A 604 -11.17 -2.51 1.41
N CYS A 605 -11.38 -1.42 2.13
CA CYS A 605 -11.70 -0.09 1.59
C CYS A 605 -10.44 0.67 1.24
N ALA A 606 -10.40 1.36 0.09
CA ALA A 606 -9.28 2.24 -0.26
C ALA A 606 -9.44 3.63 0.36
N HIS A 607 -8.44 4.09 1.10
CA HIS A 607 -8.38 5.43 1.67
C HIS A 607 -7.12 6.15 1.19
N GLN A 608 -7.26 7.45 0.91
CA GLN A 608 -6.17 8.36 0.65
C GLN A 608 -6.40 9.62 1.49
N ASP A 609 -5.44 9.93 2.36
CA ASP A 609 -5.45 11.11 3.18
C ASP A 609 -4.75 12.26 2.44
N VAL A 610 -5.48 13.38 2.30
CA VAL A 610 -5.05 14.50 1.45
C VAL A 610 -4.10 15.48 2.15
N GLU A 611 -4.14 15.57 3.48
CA GLU A 611 -3.25 16.45 4.25
C GLU A 611 -1.84 15.86 4.38
N THR A 612 -1.74 14.55 4.62
CA THR A 612 -0.47 13.84 4.73
C THR A 612 0.05 13.28 3.41
N GLY A 613 -0.83 13.01 2.44
CA GLY A 613 -0.48 12.28 1.22
C GLY A 613 -0.24 10.78 1.45
N LEU A 614 -0.77 10.22 2.53
CA LEU A 614 -0.76 8.79 2.83
C LEU A 614 -1.90 8.07 2.08
N SER A 615 -1.74 6.79 1.74
CA SER A 615 -2.79 5.96 1.15
C SER A 615 -2.66 4.51 1.59
N PHE A 616 -3.77 3.81 1.79
CA PHE A 616 -3.80 2.42 2.27
C PHE A 616 -5.15 1.73 1.95
N LEU A 617 -5.17 0.39 1.96
CA LEU A 617 -6.40 -0.37 2.13
C LEU A 617 -6.67 -0.59 3.63
N LEU A 618 -7.83 -0.16 4.09
CA LEU A 618 -8.37 -0.40 5.42
C LEU A 618 -9.17 -1.71 5.41
N PRO A 619 -8.84 -2.73 6.21
CA PRO A 619 -9.51 -4.03 6.16
C PRO A 619 -10.95 -4.00 6.68
N THR A 620 -11.78 -4.95 6.26
CA THR A 620 -13.17 -5.09 6.73
C THR A 620 -13.27 -5.18 8.25
N GLY A 621 -14.09 -4.31 8.85
CA GLY A 621 -14.28 -4.16 10.28
C GLY A 621 -13.25 -3.27 10.99
N TRP A 622 -12.32 -2.65 10.26
CA TRP A 622 -11.28 -1.78 10.84
C TRP A 622 -11.62 -0.29 10.68
N HIS A 623 -11.19 0.51 11.65
CA HIS A 623 -11.16 1.97 11.61
C HIS A 623 -9.75 2.51 11.86
N THR A 624 -9.59 3.84 11.87
CA THR A 624 -8.32 4.54 12.14
C THR A 624 -8.52 5.78 13.02
N ASP A 625 -7.43 6.36 13.51
CA ASP A 625 -7.38 7.81 13.80
C ASP A 625 -7.12 8.62 12.51
N PHE A 626 -7.07 9.95 12.58
CA PHE A 626 -6.68 10.79 11.44
C PHE A 626 -5.16 10.76 11.23
N PRO A 627 -4.66 10.45 10.01
CA PRO A 627 -3.22 10.50 9.72
C PRO A 627 -2.63 11.90 9.94
N LEU A 628 -1.48 11.98 10.62
CA LEU A 628 -0.87 13.27 10.95
C LEU A 628 0.66 13.26 11.03
N PHE A 629 1.28 14.43 10.83
CA PHE A 629 2.71 14.64 11.05
C PHE A 629 2.98 15.14 12.48
N TYR A 630 3.47 14.27 13.37
CA TYR A 630 3.79 14.68 14.74
C TYR A 630 4.79 15.83 14.81
N GLU A 631 4.49 16.86 15.60
CA GLU A 631 5.51 17.77 16.12
C GLU A 631 6.17 17.20 17.39
N THR A 632 7.46 17.50 17.55
CA THR A 632 8.19 17.32 18.80
C THR A 632 7.93 18.51 19.73
N ALA A 633 8.14 18.34 21.04
CA ALA A 633 8.02 19.42 22.03
C ALA A 633 9.04 20.57 21.87
N GLY A 634 9.87 20.54 20.82
CA GLY A 634 10.78 21.62 20.41
C GLY A 634 10.41 22.27 19.07
N GLY A 635 9.21 22.02 18.52
CA GLY A 635 8.74 22.63 17.26
C GLY A 635 9.39 22.07 15.98
N ALA A 636 9.99 20.88 16.04
CA ALA A 636 10.41 20.15 14.85
C ALA A 636 9.36 19.11 14.48
N GLN A 637 8.80 19.22 13.27
CA GLN A 637 7.78 18.33 12.71
C GLN A 637 8.40 17.08 12.05
N SER A 638 7.70 15.96 12.10
CA SER A 638 8.04 14.73 11.37
C SER A 638 8.00 14.93 9.85
N GLU A 639 8.91 14.28 9.12
CA GLU A 639 8.88 14.21 7.65
C GLU A 639 7.96 13.09 7.10
N LEU A 640 7.50 12.19 7.97
CA LEU A 640 6.68 11.02 7.65
C LEU A 640 5.42 11.03 8.55
N PRO A 641 4.24 10.69 8.01
CA PRO A 641 2.98 10.71 8.77
C PRO A 641 2.83 9.46 9.65
N SER A 642 1.99 9.57 10.66
CA SER A 642 1.58 8.51 11.58
C SER A 642 0.08 8.32 11.52
N VAL A 643 -0.38 7.07 11.67
CA VAL A 643 -1.81 6.72 11.77
C VAL A 643 -1.95 5.41 12.56
N THR A 644 -2.94 5.35 13.44
CA THR A 644 -3.39 4.15 14.15
C THR A 644 -4.55 3.52 13.39
N PHE A 645 -4.57 2.20 13.27
CA PHE A 645 -5.67 1.41 12.75
C PHE A 645 -6.18 0.48 13.86
N PHE A 646 -7.50 0.41 14.04
CA PHE A 646 -8.19 -0.33 15.09
C PHE A 646 -9.15 -1.35 14.48
N GLY A 647 -9.01 -2.62 14.84
CA GLY A 647 -9.82 -3.72 14.33
C GLY A 647 -11.12 -3.93 15.10
N PRO A 648 -11.95 -4.90 14.66
CA PRO A 648 -13.19 -5.22 15.35
C PRO A 648 -12.89 -5.81 16.74
N ALA A 649 -13.63 -5.33 17.75
CA ALA A 649 -13.45 -5.75 19.13
C ALA A 649 -13.72 -7.25 19.31
N ASN A 650 -12.72 -7.96 19.82
CA ASN A 650 -12.72 -9.42 19.99
C ASN A 650 -12.73 -9.76 21.49
N GLY A 651 -13.88 -9.47 22.14
CA GLY A 651 -14.00 -9.47 23.61
C GLY A 651 -13.54 -8.13 24.18
N ASP A 652 -12.66 -8.16 25.19
CA ASP A 652 -12.10 -6.94 25.80
C ASP A 652 -10.92 -6.34 25.00
N GLU A 653 -10.47 -6.99 23.91
CA GLU A 653 -9.36 -6.52 23.08
C GLU A 653 -9.84 -5.85 21.78
N ILE A 654 -9.33 -4.65 21.50
CA ILE A 654 -9.40 -3.97 20.20
C ILE A 654 -8.04 -4.16 19.51
N PRO A 655 -7.93 -4.99 18.45
CA PRO A 655 -6.67 -5.20 17.76
C PRO A 655 -6.17 -3.88 17.18
N THR A 656 -4.90 -3.53 17.40
CA THR A 656 -4.40 -2.18 17.05
C THR A 656 -3.09 -2.27 16.25
N ILE A 657 -3.00 -1.50 15.16
CA ILE A 657 -1.86 -1.37 14.25
C ILE A 657 -1.48 0.13 14.23
N VAL A 658 -0.19 0.50 14.12
CA VAL A 658 0.22 1.92 14.02
C VAL A 658 1.37 2.08 13.03
N LEU A 659 1.20 2.98 12.07
CA LEU A 659 2.28 3.50 11.23
C LEU A 659 3.03 4.61 11.98
N ASN A 660 4.36 4.55 12.04
CA ASN A 660 5.24 5.56 12.63
C ASN A 660 4.88 6.05 14.07
N PRO A 661 4.55 5.15 15.01
CA PRO A 661 4.15 5.52 16.38
C PRO A 661 5.17 6.41 17.10
N ARG A 662 4.68 7.51 17.70
CA ARG A 662 5.51 8.50 18.45
C ARG A 662 6.30 7.91 19.62
N GLN A 663 5.75 6.88 20.25
CA GLN A 663 6.39 6.07 21.28
C GLN A 663 5.97 4.62 21.07
N TRP A 664 6.93 3.74 20.79
CA TRP A 664 6.70 2.30 20.69
C TRP A 664 7.81 1.55 21.42
N VAL A 665 7.42 0.47 22.07
CA VAL A 665 8.27 -0.45 22.81
C VAL A 665 7.89 -1.86 22.40
N ALA A 666 8.81 -2.83 22.50
CA ALA A 666 8.57 -4.18 22.00
C ALA A 666 7.35 -4.88 22.65
N SER A 667 6.97 -4.50 23.87
CA SER A 667 5.76 -4.96 24.57
C SER A 667 4.43 -4.49 23.94
N ASN A 668 4.49 -3.52 23.03
CA ASN A 668 3.34 -3.11 22.22
C ASN A 668 3.29 -3.88 20.88
N GLY A 669 4.11 -4.92 20.74
CA GLY A 669 4.09 -5.86 19.62
C GLY A 669 4.90 -5.44 18.37
N PRO A 670 4.97 -6.35 17.38
CA PRO A 670 5.99 -6.32 16.34
C PRO A 670 5.84 -5.18 15.34
N CYS A 671 6.97 -4.64 14.90
CA CYS A 671 7.08 -3.69 13.80
C CYS A 671 7.81 -4.30 12.60
N VAL A 672 7.40 -3.89 11.40
CA VAL A 672 8.08 -4.17 10.13
C VAL A 672 8.45 -2.87 9.44
N ASP A 673 9.56 -2.88 8.70
CA ASP A 673 9.97 -1.75 7.85
C ASP A 673 9.12 -1.69 6.58
N VAL A 674 8.73 -0.47 6.22
CA VAL A 674 7.87 -0.14 5.07
C VAL A 674 8.40 1.14 4.38
N SER A 675 7.96 1.42 3.16
CA SER A 675 8.48 2.51 2.31
C SER A 675 8.50 3.89 2.98
N MET A 676 7.47 4.20 3.78
CA MET A 676 7.35 5.42 4.60
C MET A 676 7.62 5.21 6.11
N GLY A 677 8.46 4.25 6.50
CA GLY A 677 8.94 4.12 7.89
C GLY A 677 8.68 2.75 8.51
N LYS A 678 7.94 2.68 9.62
CA LYS A 678 7.62 1.43 10.32
C LYS A 678 6.13 1.25 10.55
N LEU A 679 5.59 0.11 10.15
CA LEU A 679 4.24 -0.33 10.52
C LEU A 679 4.36 -1.31 11.70
N CYS A 680 3.70 -1.01 12.80
CA CYS A 680 3.71 -1.78 14.04
C CYS A 680 2.32 -2.33 14.36
N ARG A 681 2.23 -3.36 15.19
CA ARG A 681 0.94 -3.88 15.69
C ARG A 681 1.06 -4.43 17.11
N PHE A 682 -0.02 -4.31 17.88
CA PHE A 682 -0.18 -5.03 19.14
C PHE A 682 -0.25 -6.55 18.90
N GLU A 683 0.07 -7.32 19.94
CA GLU A 683 0.30 -8.78 19.86
C GLU A 683 -0.98 -9.62 19.77
N SER A 684 -2.04 -9.11 19.12
CA SER A 684 -3.14 -9.97 18.72
C SER A 684 -2.64 -11.05 17.75
N GLN A 685 -3.08 -12.28 17.98
CA GLN A 685 -2.84 -13.42 17.09
C GLN A 685 -4.11 -13.85 16.35
N SER A 686 -5.17 -13.01 16.32
CA SER A 686 -6.32 -13.30 15.48
C SER A 686 -5.90 -13.29 14.01
N THR A 687 -6.37 -14.27 13.24
CA THR A 687 -6.08 -14.37 11.80
C THR A 687 -6.52 -13.12 11.06
N GLU A 688 -7.62 -12.52 11.50
CA GLU A 688 -8.13 -11.22 11.05
C GLU A 688 -7.10 -10.10 11.21
N THR A 689 -6.42 -10.01 12.36
CA THR A 689 -5.38 -8.99 12.60
C THR A 689 -4.12 -9.21 11.77
N LEU A 690 -3.75 -10.47 11.53
CA LEU A 690 -2.59 -10.81 10.69
C LEU A 690 -2.89 -10.50 9.22
N SER A 691 -4.06 -10.88 8.72
CA SER A 691 -4.55 -10.50 7.39
C SER A 691 -4.68 -8.98 7.25
N ALA A 692 -5.22 -8.29 8.25
CA ALA A 692 -5.37 -6.84 8.27
C ALA A 692 -4.02 -6.12 8.18
N PHE A 693 -3.05 -6.55 8.99
CA PHE A 693 -1.69 -6.02 8.97
C PHE A 693 -1.01 -6.21 7.61
N GLU A 694 -1.19 -7.37 6.96
CA GLU A 694 -0.63 -7.62 5.64
C GLU A 694 -1.32 -6.81 4.53
N ILE A 695 -2.64 -6.64 4.59
CA ILE A 695 -3.40 -5.77 3.67
C ILE A 695 -2.90 -4.33 3.78
N ILE A 696 -2.84 -3.78 4.99
CA ILE A 696 -2.34 -2.41 5.25
C ILE A 696 -0.88 -2.30 4.80
N ARG A 697 -0.01 -3.25 5.18
CA ARG A 697 1.42 -3.26 4.82
C ARG A 697 1.66 -3.27 3.31
N ALA A 698 0.93 -4.08 2.56
CA ALA A 698 1.13 -4.26 1.12
C ALA A 698 0.59 -3.10 0.28
N THR A 699 -0.30 -2.28 0.84
CA THR A 699 -1.04 -1.23 0.14
C THR A 699 -0.69 0.18 0.60
N LEU A 700 0.04 0.30 1.71
CA LEU A 700 0.56 1.56 2.23
C LEU A 700 1.50 2.24 1.22
N ALA A 701 1.06 3.39 0.73
CA ALA A 701 1.81 4.29 -0.13
C ALA A 701 1.84 5.71 0.48
N PHE A 702 2.87 6.48 0.14
CA PHE A 702 3.06 7.84 0.64
C PHE A 702 3.65 8.73 -0.45
N THR A 703 2.93 9.80 -0.77
CA THR A 703 3.40 10.86 -1.68
C THR A 703 3.56 12.14 -0.87
N LYS A 704 4.80 12.49 -0.51
CA LYS A 704 5.10 13.69 0.28
C LYS A 704 4.54 14.94 -0.41
N PRO A 705 3.59 15.69 0.18
CA PRO A 705 2.98 16.85 -0.47
C PRO A 705 4.01 17.95 -0.77
N GLU A 706 3.95 18.54 -1.96
CA GLU A 706 4.73 19.75 -2.27
C GLU A 706 4.13 20.95 -1.52
N ARG A 707 4.63 21.20 -0.31
CA ARG A 707 4.22 22.38 0.47
C ARG A 707 4.53 23.66 -0.29
N LYS A 708 3.49 24.44 -0.60
CA LYS A 708 3.64 25.89 -0.77
C LYS A 708 4.37 26.44 0.46
N ALA A 709 5.42 27.22 0.26
CA ALA A 709 6.23 27.74 1.35
C ALA A 709 5.49 28.85 2.10
N GLU A 710 4.86 28.50 3.22
CA GLU A 710 4.15 29.45 4.08
C GLU A 710 5.14 30.35 4.85
N LEU A 711 4.87 31.66 4.90
CA LEU A 711 5.80 32.65 5.44
C LEU A 711 5.71 32.74 6.97
N ALA A 712 6.44 31.88 7.67
CA ALA A 712 6.69 32.03 9.10
C ALA A 712 7.50 33.32 9.41
N PRO A 713 7.19 34.05 10.51
CA PRO A 713 7.75 35.37 10.79
C PRO A 713 9.21 35.35 11.28
N THR A 714 9.95 36.43 10.99
CA THR A 714 11.40 36.53 11.24
C THR A 714 11.78 36.78 12.69
N ALA A 715 12.72 36.00 13.24
CA ALA A 715 13.44 36.31 14.48
C ALA A 715 14.96 36.02 14.38
N ASP A 716 15.74 37.09 14.29
CA ASP A 716 17.16 37.28 14.60
C ASP A 716 18.24 36.18 14.34
N SER A 717 19.10 36.47 13.35
CA SER A 717 20.57 36.20 13.33
C SER A 717 21.14 34.75 13.30
N PRO A 718 22.34 34.54 12.69
CA PRO A 718 22.87 35.13 11.45
C PRO A 718 23.35 34.07 10.43
N LEU A 719 23.35 34.41 9.14
CA LEU A 719 23.67 33.49 8.04
C LEU A 719 25.09 32.90 8.09
N ARG A 720 25.19 31.58 7.86
CA ARG A 720 26.45 30.86 7.62
C ARG A 720 26.42 30.25 6.21
N ALA A 721 27.26 30.75 5.31
CA ALA A 721 27.25 30.35 3.90
C ALA A 721 28.07 29.08 3.63
N GLY A 722 27.53 28.14 2.85
CA GLY A 722 28.29 26.97 2.36
C GLY A 722 27.46 25.80 1.81
N SER A 723 27.00 25.89 0.55
CA SER A 723 26.45 24.73 -0.20
C SER A 723 26.42 24.89 -1.74
N VAL A 724 26.65 26.08 -2.29
CA VAL A 724 26.55 26.34 -3.75
C VAL A 724 27.73 25.76 -4.57
N GLY A 725 28.82 25.33 -3.91
CA GLY A 725 30.04 24.88 -4.59
C GLY A 725 29.96 23.49 -5.24
N GLU A 726 29.17 22.55 -4.70
CA GLU A 726 29.25 21.14 -5.10
C GLU A 726 28.30 20.77 -6.25
N MET A 727 27.07 21.32 -6.29
CA MET A 727 26.12 21.06 -7.38
C MET A 727 26.64 21.45 -8.77
N VAL A 728 27.45 22.51 -8.86
CA VAL A 728 28.05 22.96 -10.13
C VAL A 728 29.12 21.98 -10.64
N GLY A 729 29.76 21.23 -9.74
CA GLY A 729 30.83 20.27 -10.07
C GLY A 729 30.33 19.02 -10.78
N GLU A 730 29.17 18.49 -10.40
CA GLU A 730 28.59 17.30 -11.06
C GLU A 730 27.96 17.63 -12.43
N MET A 731 27.28 18.77 -12.55
CA MET A 731 26.57 19.14 -13.78
C MET A 731 27.53 19.31 -14.97
N MET A 732 28.72 19.86 -14.72
CA MET A 732 29.83 19.95 -15.70
C MET A 732 30.32 18.58 -16.20
N LYS A 733 30.17 17.52 -15.40
CA LYS A 733 30.81 16.21 -15.63
C LYS A 733 30.00 15.29 -16.56
N LYS A 734 28.71 15.57 -16.77
CA LYS A 734 27.79 14.75 -17.60
C LYS A 734 27.69 15.17 -19.08
N MET A 735 28.38 16.22 -19.53
CA MET A 735 28.25 16.76 -20.90
C MET A 735 29.50 16.62 -21.80
N ALA A 736 30.43 15.72 -21.46
CA ALA A 736 31.57 15.39 -22.32
C ALA A 736 31.18 14.44 -23.49
N GLY A 737 30.84 15.01 -24.65
CA GLY A 737 30.57 14.27 -25.89
C GLY A 737 30.94 15.09 -27.14
N THR A 738 31.56 14.46 -28.12
CA THR A 738 32.18 15.14 -29.27
C THR A 738 31.20 15.48 -30.40
N ASP A 739 30.48 16.59 -30.24
CA ASP A 739 29.66 17.21 -31.29
C ASP A 739 30.10 18.67 -31.51
N PRO A 740 30.58 19.05 -32.72
CA PRO A 740 30.98 20.42 -33.05
C PRO A 740 29.89 21.48 -32.81
N GLY A 741 28.60 21.11 -32.89
CA GLY A 741 27.49 22.06 -32.70
C GLY A 741 27.39 22.61 -31.27
N LYS A 742 27.82 21.84 -30.26
CA LYS A 742 27.68 22.25 -28.84
C LYS A 742 28.72 23.27 -28.40
N GLN A 743 29.91 23.30 -29.01
CA GLN A 743 30.95 24.27 -28.65
C GLN A 743 30.49 25.72 -28.95
N GLN A 744 29.78 25.91 -30.05
CA GLN A 744 29.34 27.24 -30.49
C GLN A 744 28.26 27.85 -29.58
N ALA A 745 27.51 27.02 -28.83
CA ALA A 745 26.58 27.49 -27.80
C ALA A 745 27.30 27.85 -26.48
N LEU A 746 28.31 27.07 -26.09
CA LEU A 746 29.16 27.34 -24.91
C LEU A 746 29.92 28.68 -25.04
N ASP A 747 30.51 28.93 -26.22
CA ASP A 747 31.20 30.19 -26.51
C ASP A 747 30.25 31.40 -26.42
N MET A 748 28.95 31.22 -26.73
CA MET A 748 27.94 32.27 -26.66
C MET A 748 27.47 32.56 -25.24
N MET A 749 27.39 31.55 -24.37
CA MET A 749 27.07 31.74 -22.95
C MET A 749 28.25 32.32 -22.14
N GLY A 750 29.50 32.00 -22.51
CA GLY A 750 30.69 32.58 -21.89
C GLY A 750 30.79 34.11 -22.02
N ALA A 751 30.19 34.69 -23.06
CA ALA A 751 30.22 36.13 -23.33
C ALA A 751 29.32 36.98 -22.40
N LEU A 752 28.34 36.37 -21.72
CA LEU A 752 27.35 37.09 -20.90
C LEU A 752 27.70 37.20 -19.41
N LEU A 753 28.80 36.56 -18.96
CA LEU A 753 29.25 36.55 -17.55
C LEU A 753 30.73 36.93 -17.36
N GLY A 754 31.41 37.39 -18.43
CA GLY A 754 32.84 37.72 -18.40
C GLY A 754 33.15 39.15 -17.98
N GLY A 755 33.85 39.35 -16.86
CA GLY A 755 34.13 40.70 -16.33
C GLY A 755 35.23 40.85 -15.26
N GLY A 756 36.27 39.99 -15.24
CA GLY A 756 37.29 40.05 -14.19
C GLY A 756 38.68 39.54 -14.60
N THR A 757 39.52 40.40 -15.18
CA THR A 757 40.93 40.07 -15.50
C THR A 757 41.86 40.31 -14.30
N ALA A 758 42.67 39.33 -13.94
CA ALA A 758 43.55 39.40 -12.75
C ALA A 758 45.04 39.61 -13.08
N ALA A 759 45.61 40.71 -12.59
CA ALA A 759 47.05 40.92 -12.34
C ALA A 759 47.22 42.19 -11.47
N GLY A 760 48.04 42.25 -10.42
CA GLY A 760 48.84 41.22 -9.75
C GLY A 760 49.61 41.78 -8.53
N ALA A 761 50.25 40.90 -7.76
CA ALA A 761 51.31 41.15 -6.76
C ALA A 761 51.21 42.36 -5.76
N GLU A 762 50.86 42.02 -4.51
CA GLU A 762 51.41 42.51 -3.22
C GLU A 762 51.37 44.01 -2.78
N ALA A 763 51.29 44.14 -1.43
CA ALA A 763 51.74 45.25 -0.56
C ALA A 763 50.81 46.45 -0.21
N GLN A 764 50.35 46.40 1.06
CA GLN A 764 50.29 47.51 2.05
C GLN A 764 49.27 48.68 1.93
N LYS A 765 48.13 48.45 2.61
CA LYS A 765 47.35 49.41 3.42
C LYS A 765 46.53 50.53 2.72
N PRO A 766 45.52 51.14 3.40
CA PRO A 766 44.35 51.76 2.74
C PRO A 766 44.27 53.29 2.88
N VAL A 767 43.36 53.92 2.12
CA VAL A 767 42.44 54.99 2.60
C VAL A 767 41.30 55.30 1.59
N VAL A 768 40.10 55.46 2.16
CA VAL A 768 38.87 56.20 1.77
C VAL A 768 38.90 57.15 0.53
N ALA A 769 37.85 57.14 -0.32
CA ALA A 769 36.95 58.31 -0.59
C ALA A 769 36.15 58.30 -1.93
N SER A 770 34.83 58.50 -1.80
CA SER A 770 33.93 59.34 -2.64
C SER A 770 33.61 59.00 -4.11
N ALA A 771 32.43 59.47 -4.55
CA ALA A 771 31.86 59.35 -5.91
C ALA A 771 31.50 60.73 -6.48
N GLU A 772 31.21 60.87 -7.79
CA GLU A 772 30.28 61.90 -8.33
C GLU A 772 29.92 61.82 -9.85
N THR A 773 28.68 62.27 -10.18
CA THR A 773 28.34 63.24 -11.27
C THR A 773 27.91 62.86 -12.72
N LEU A 774 26.63 63.21 -13.04
CA LEU A 774 25.94 63.67 -14.29
C LEU A 774 26.00 62.87 -15.64
N ASN A 775 24.93 62.36 -16.27
CA ASN A 775 23.62 62.94 -16.73
C ASN A 775 23.70 63.96 -17.92
N ARG A 776 23.10 63.65 -19.12
CA ARG A 776 22.14 64.50 -19.91
C ARG A 776 21.84 64.10 -21.39
N PHE A 777 20.55 63.85 -21.70
CA PHE A 777 19.67 64.39 -22.79
C PHE A 777 19.88 64.27 -24.34
N ASN A 778 18.77 63.85 -25.01
CA ASN A 778 18.10 64.33 -26.26
C ASN A 778 18.46 63.86 -27.71
N GLY A 779 17.42 63.57 -28.54
CA GLY A 779 17.51 63.67 -30.03
C GLY A 779 16.55 62.84 -30.94
N THR A 780 15.32 63.35 -31.19
CA THR A 780 14.41 63.25 -32.39
C THR A 780 14.94 62.79 -33.78
N ALA A 781 14.16 62.36 -34.81
CA ALA A 781 12.73 61.94 -35.02
C ALA A 781 12.48 61.54 -36.53
N ILE A 782 11.20 61.30 -36.92
CA ILE A 782 10.57 61.28 -38.29
C ILE A 782 10.42 59.92 -39.03
N ASP A 783 9.20 59.33 -38.97
CA ASP A 783 8.14 59.22 -40.02
C ASP A 783 8.43 58.59 -41.43
N PRO A 784 7.43 58.27 -42.29
CA PRO A 784 6.95 56.89 -42.41
C PRO A 784 6.81 56.34 -43.85
N GLY A 785 6.51 55.04 -43.97
CA GLY A 785 6.06 54.41 -45.22
C GLY A 785 5.78 52.93 -45.02
N GLY A 786 4.60 52.46 -45.41
CA GLY A 786 4.21 51.06 -45.26
C GLY A 786 3.55 50.48 -46.50
N LEU A 787 3.38 49.16 -46.51
CA LEU A 787 2.21 48.43 -47.03
C LEU A 787 2.39 46.92 -46.73
N GLU A 788 1.26 46.23 -46.51
CA GLU A 788 1.06 44.77 -46.46
C GLU A 788 2.02 43.88 -45.64
N ALA A 789 1.48 43.25 -44.60
CA ALA A 789 2.08 42.13 -43.89
C ALA A 789 1.28 40.83 -44.09
N SER A 790 1.40 40.24 -45.29
CA SER A 790 1.10 38.82 -45.50
C SER A 790 2.38 37.96 -45.31
N ASP A 791 2.21 36.65 -45.11
CA ASP A 791 3.24 35.61 -45.11
C ASP A 791 4.29 35.58 -43.98
N ILE A 792 3.88 35.31 -42.72
CA ILE A 792 4.70 34.52 -41.77
C ILE A 792 3.86 33.51 -40.96
N ARG A 793 3.56 32.33 -41.54
CA ARG A 793 3.79 30.97 -40.95
C ARG A 793 3.03 29.86 -41.69
N ALA A 794 3.78 28.92 -42.26
CA ALA A 794 3.35 27.57 -42.61
C ALA A 794 4.60 26.65 -42.64
N LEU A 795 4.40 25.33 -42.57
CA LEU A 795 5.43 24.25 -42.53
C LEU A 795 6.23 24.20 -41.19
N LEU A 796 6.47 23.06 -40.54
CA LEU A 796 6.05 21.64 -40.73
C LEU A 796 5.42 21.17 -39.39
N VAL A 797 4.38 20.33 -39.30
CA VAL A 797 4.15 18.96 -39.85
C VAL A 797 5.10 17.91 -39.25
N PRO A 798 4.60 16.89 -38.51
CA PRO A 798 5.43 15.84 -37.93
C PRO A 798 5.87 14.78 -38.96
N GLN A 799 6.88 13.99 -38.61
CA GLN A 799 7.30 12.82 -39.38
C GLN A 799 7.19 11.56 -38.52
N THR A 800 6.24 10.70 -38.88
CA THR A 800 6.24 9.27 -38.55
C THR A 800 7.39 8.58 -39.27
N ILE A 801 8.04 7.60 -38.63
CA ILE A 801 8.82 6.59 -39.33
C ILE A 801 8.29 5.22 -38.90
N THR A 802 7.89 4.43 -39.88
CA THR A 802 7.67 2.99 -39.79
C THR A 802 8.85 2.25 -40.40
N GLU A 803 9.39 1.27 -39.71
CA GLU A 803 9.75 -0.04 -40.25
C GLU A 803 9.58 -1.09 -39.13
#